data_AF-A0A9N8PK24-F1
#
_entry.id   AF-A0A9N8PK24-F1
#
_cell.length_a   1.000
_cell.length_b   1.000
_cell.length_c   1.000
_cell.angle_alpha   90.00
_cell.angle_beta   90.00
_cell.angle_gamma   90.00
#
_symmetry.space_group_name_H-M   'P 1'
#
loop_
_entity.id
_entity.type
_entity.pdbx_description
1 polymer ?
#
loop_
_entity_poly.entity_id
_entity_poly.type
_entity_poly.pdbx_seq_one_letter_code
_entity_poly.pdbx_strand_id
1 'polypeptide(L)'
;MAVKFWYAIEWGYQSGLIVEASPMSKTTGNTCDKQPGQAQYGGVTQKGSGDSDGIYYHNSQEMGTIWSYTSEFDRDQWFFTRLYGSQFDDIVGWWYANEKLSFATWKNIGGGKFSKVSDLDTKLFCNTRGIWWVDINNDGYDDFLCVSPNGDTLASINNRDGTASSPPTFRNIGTIKGNVGYKQDRVRWGDIDGDGRADYMIIDDSGNIHAWRNSGISDTPTWQPLGLRFTAKGMGDQRGVRFEDINGDGRDDWLWVDDRGATTTWTNSRSCKKGKPGDGLNVAWRQGFWKGASSGPTHAGVGANGRDRIHFARIYGEAAFGLLPKADYVYLQSTKQSDGRFKFDMKVWKNTGGGSTKLKADGNKYCNMFGHEDGRQDYVWTLSTGKMTVWPNLGKKSVSGDNDVFWGVPKDLWNPGKNYDRRDLHLVDWNDDGACDIAWVDPDNNNKVSVWLNNYKKTGAFDWTYLADPAPQLNCPEKRGVGIHDLAVRFADISNNKMSDYICIQPDGRFYGWTHNSDGSWEKIAQFKKAEGIDRANIRFGNVNGRGGEDMIWVDKYTGDATVYINNGKMDTGGSNWWFLKSGKQYAGSWAGTCQYFPDLDGDGRADLHSIMATFDNRGETFFNRCGMTDATGDDAGWAPGQDPGFGALPPPGSDEKPGSGGGVPVLSSTCKETCWNVAENKETKCKNDGTEWDMEPRDDGVPEDVLTIHKFAAIGDSYSAGIGAGSRLGSIYDAFEDGSGKFATLSLCNIR
;
A
#
# COMPACT_ATOMS: atom_id res chain seq x y z
N MET A 1 9.31 -25.49 37.86
CA MET A 1 8.40 -24.52 37.22
C MET A 1 6.93 -24.92 37.32
N ALA A 2 6.57 -26.18 37.06
CA ALA A 2 5.18 -26.67 37.13
C ALA A 2 4.45 -26.39 38.46
N VAL A 3 5.13 -26.52 39.60
CA VAL A 3 4.52 -26.24 40.93
C VAL A 3 4.11 -24.78 41.10
N LYS A 4 4.89 -23.83 40.55
CA LYS A 4 4.53 -22.40 40.61
C LYS A 4 3.32 -22.07 39.74
N PHE A 5 3.20 -22.73 38.58
CA PHE A 5 2.01 -22.64 37.74
C PHE A 5 0.79 -23.24 38.43
N TRP A 6 0.94 -24.40 39.08
CA TRP A 6 -0.15 -25.02 39.83
C TRP A 6 -0.65 -24.14 40.97
N TYR A 7 0.25 -23.55 41.78
CA TYR A 7 -0.15 -22.62 42.84
C TYR A 7 -0.83 -21.36 42.29
N ALA A 8 -0.37 -20.80 41.16
CA ALA A 8 -1.00 -19.64 40.54
C ALA A 8 -2.40 -19.95 40.01
N ILE A 9 -2.60 -21.14 39.43
CA ILE A 9 -3.91 -21.62 38.97
C ILE A 9 -4.83 -21.81 40.17
N GLU A 10 -4.38 -22.45 41.25
CA GLU A 10 -5.21 -22.63 42.43
C GLU A 10 -5.57 -21.32 43.14
N TRP A 11 -4.64 -20.37 43.17
CA TRP A 11 -4.93 -19.05 43.71
C TRP A 11 -5.92 -18.27 42.85
N GLY A 12 -5.83 -18.43 41.52
CA GLY A 12 -6.82 -17.90 40.58
C GLY A 12 -8.20 -18.52 40.80
N TYR A 13 -8.27 -19.83 41.02
CA TYR A 13 -9.51 -20.54 41.30
C TYR A 13 -10.14 -20.13 42.64
N GLN A 14 -9.36 -20.10 43.73
CA GLN A 14 -9.84 -19.71 45.06
C GLN A 14 -10.23 -18.22 45.16
N SER A 15 -9.57 -17.35 44.38
CA SER A 15 -9.90 -15.92 44.30
C SER A 15 -11.05 -15.61 43.34
N GLY A 16 -11.66 -16.63 42.73
CA GLY A 16 -12.77 -16.46 41.77
C GLY A 16 -12.36 -15.85 40.43
N LEU A 17 -11.07 -15.82 40.11
CA LEU A 17 -10.53 -15.33 38.83
C LEU A 17 -10.58 -16.40 37.74
N ILE A 18 -10.76 -17.68 38.11
CA ILE A 18 -11.02 -18.80 37.20
C ILE A 18 -12.45 -19.27 37.47
N VAL A 19 -13.35 -18.94 36.55
CA VAL A 19 -14.76 -19.36 36.59
C VAL A 19 -14.98 -20.59 35.72
N GLU A 20 -15.92 -21.47 36.10
CA GLU A 20 -16.36 -22.57 35.23
C GLU A 20 -16.81 -22.01 33.89
N ALA A 21 -16.42 -22.69 32.80
CA ALA A 21 -16.93 -22.36 31.48
C ALA A 21 -18.45 -22.54 31.50
N SER A 22 -19.19 -21.47 31.20
CA SER A 22 -20.64 -21.56 31.01
C SER A 22 -20.96 -22.65 29.98
N PRO A 23 -22.08 -23.39 30.14
CA PRO A 23 -22.56 -24.30 29.11
C PRO A 23 -22.61 -23.57 27.77
N MET A 24 -22.24 -24.25 26.67
CA MET A 24 -22.39 -23.69 25.32
C MET A 24 -23.87 -23.41 25.04
N SER A 25 -24.33 -22.22 25.41
CA SER A 25 -25.50 -21.60 24.83
C SER A 25 -25.05 -20.93 23.54
N LYS A 26 -25.93 -20.92 22.54
CA LYS A 26 -25.81 -20.01 21.41
C LYS A 26 -25.69 -18.61 22.03
N THR A 27 -24.52 -17.97 21.95
CA THR A 27 -24.29 -16.66 22.57
C THR A 27 -25.24 -15.65 21.93
N THR A 28 -26.39 -15.43 22.55
CA THR A 28 -27.34 -14.37 22.19
C THR A 28 -26.96 -13.15 23.01
N GLY A 29 -26.09 -12.31 22.45
CA GLY A 29 -25.59 -11.08 23.03
C GLY A 29 -24.64 -10.39 22.05
N ASN A 30 -24.15 -9.20 22.39
CA ASN A 30 -23.26 -8.42 21.52
C ASN A 30 -21.77 -8.64 21.84
N THR A 31 -21.48 -9.66 22.65
CA THR A 31 -20.14 -9.90 23.19
C THR A 31 -19.73 -11.35 22.91
N CYS A 32 -18.81 -11.54 21.98
CA CYS A 32 -18.22 -12.84 21.63
C CYS A 32 -16.95 -12.66 20.80
N ASP A 33 -16.12 -13.69 20.72
CA ASP A 33 -14.90 -13.62 19.90
C ASP A 33 -15.26 -13.82 18.42
N LYS A 34 -14.76 -12.92 17.56
CA LYS A 34 -14.91 -13.08 16.11
C LYS A 34 -13.99 -14.19 15.61
N GLN A 35 -14.56 -15.09 14.81
CA GLN A 35 -13.84 -16.15 14.12
C GLN A 35 -13.73 -15.83 12.63
N PRO A 36 -12.59 -16.10 11.96
CA PRO A 36 -12.48 -16.02 10.50
C PRO A 36 -13.52 -16.90 9.81
N GLY A 37 -14.12 -16.42 8.72
CA GLY A 37 -15.13 -17.15 7.96
C GLY A 37 -16.51 -17.22 8.63
N GLN A 38 -16.71 -16.47 9.72
CA GLN A 38 -18.00 -16.41 10.40
C GLN A 38 -18.51 -14.98 10.41
N ALA A 39 -19.43 -14.70 9.49
CA ALA A 39 -20.18 -13.46 9.42
C ALA A 39 -21.52 -13.70 8.71
N GLN A 40 -22.50 -12.84 8.93
CA GLN A 40 -23.74 -12.87 8.16
C GLN A 40 -23.61 -11.99 6.92
N TYR A 41 -23.81 -12.56 5.72
CA TYR A 41 -23.81 -11.75 4.51
C TYR A 41 -24.98 -10.76 4.47
N GLY A 42 -24.65 -9.49 4.30
CA GLY A 42 -25.59 -8.37 4.24
C GLY A 42 -26.02 -7.99 2.82
N GLY A 43 -25.39 -8.54 1.78
CA GLY A 43 -25.62 -8.15 0.39
C GLY A 43 -24.73 -6.99 -0.07
N VAL A 44 -24.95 -6.56 -1.31
CA VAL A 44 -24.31 -5.37 -1.90
C VAL A 44 -25.03 -4.12 -1.37
N THR A 45 -24.62 -3.68 -0.18
CA THR A 45 -25.21 -2.56 0.55
C THR A 45 -24.91 -1.22 -0.12
N GLN A 46 -23.74 -1.05 -0.73
CA GLN A 46 -23.34 0.16 -1.44
C GLN A 46 -23.38 -0.03 -2.96
N LYS A 47 -24.23 0.76 -3.65
CA LYS A 47 -24.55 0.58 -5.09
C LYS A 47 -23.90 1.60 -6.04
N GLY A 48 -22.75 2.13 -5.63
CA GLY A 48 -21.93 2.98 -6.48
C GLY A 48 -22.18 4.48 -6.30
N SER A 49 -21.63 5.01 -5.22
CA SER A 49 -21.79 6.37 -4.73
C SER A 49 -20.50 7.18 -4.81
N GLY A 50 -20.62 8.50 -4.74
CA GLY A 50 -19.49 9.43 -4.73
C GLY A 50 -19.07 9.96 -6.10
N ASP A 51 -18.16 10.93 -6.08
CA ASP A 51 -17.70 11.65 -7.27
C ASP A 51 -16.31 11.18 -7.73
N SER A 52 -16.02 11.40 -9.00
CA SER A 52 -14.70 11.16 -9.61
C SER A 52 -14.47 12.16 -10.73
N ASP A 53 -13.23 12.28 -11.19
CA ASP A 53 -12.87 13.10 -12.36
C ASP A 53 -12.72 12.27 -13.65
N GLY A 54 -13.11 10.99 -13.63
CA GLY A 54 -13.27 10.16 -14.83
C GLY A 54 -11.95 9.69 -15.46
N ILE A 55 -11.91 9.64 -16.79
CA ILE A 55 -10.74 9.26 -17.60
C ILE A 55 -9.82 10.47 -17.78
N TYR A 56 -8.50 10.26 -17.85
CA TYR A 56 -7.56 11.32 -18.20
C TYR A 56 -7.72 11.75 -19.66
N TYR A 57 -8.03 13.03 -19.86
CA TYR A 57 -8.00 13.67 -21.17
C TYR A 57 -6.85 14.67 -21.22
N HIS A 58 -5.87 14.39 -22.07
CA HIS A 58 -4.74 15.27 -22.30
C HIS A 58 -5.14 16.49 -23.11
N ASN A 59 -4.66 17.65 -22.69
CA ASN A 59 -4.70 18.88 -23.45
C ASN A 59 -3.44 19.67 -23.10
N SER A 60 -2.97 20.51 -24.02
CA SER A 60 -1.73 21.23 -23.80
C SER A 60 -1.75 22.65 -24.35
N GLN A 61 -0.93 23.51 -23.76
CA GLN A 61 -0.61 24.84 -24.26
C GLN A 61 0.85 24.86 -24.71
N GLU A 62 1.12 25.21 -25.97
CA GLU A 62 2.48 25.37 -26.47
C GLU A 62 3.15 26.60 -25.83
N MET A 63 4.35 26.40 -25.28
CA MET A 63 5.15 27.44 -24.62
C MET A 63 6.34 27.92 -25.46
N GLY A 64 6.54 27.31 -26.64
CA GLY A 64 7.68 27.57 -27.51
C GLY A 64 9.00 27.05 -26.94
N THR A 65 10.11 27.60 -27.41
CA THR A 65 11.46 27.30 -26.88
C THR A 65 11.71 28.15 -25.64
N ILE A 66 11.92 27.50 -24.49
CA ILE A 66 12.07 28.20 -23.20
C ILE A 66 13.48 28.11 -22.62
N TRP A 67 14.28 27.17 -23.13
CA TRP A 67 15.68 26.98 -22.74
C TRP A 67 16.48 26.54 -23.97
N SER A 68 17.71 27.06 -24.07
CA SER A 68 18.64 26.67 -25.13
C SER A 68 20.04 26.50 -24.58
N TYR A 69 20.77 25.51 -25.10
CA TYR A 69 22.17 25.26 -24.75
C TYR A 69 22.95 24.75 -25.95
N THR A 70 24.20 25.19 -26.10
CA THR A 70 25.09 24.69 -27.16
C THR A 70 26.12 23.74 -26.55
N SER A 71 26.03 22.47 -26.93
CA SER A 71 26.89 21.39 -26.48
C SER A 71 27.88 20.99 -27.59
N GLU A 72 29.05 20.49 -27.22
CA GLU A 72 29.98 19.87 -28.17
C GLU A 72 29.46 18.52 -28.70
N PHE A 73 28.56 17.87 -27.94
CA PHE A 73 28.09 16.53 -28.22
C PHE A 73 26.57 16.44 -28.29
N ASP A 74 26.14 15.44 -29.04
CA ASP A 74 24.75 15.01 -29.14
C ASP A 74 24.65 13.50 -28.91
N ARG A 75 24.29 13.11 -27.68
CA ARG A 75 24.46 11.74 -27.16
C ARG A 75 23.48 11.40 -26.03
N ASP A 76 22.25 11.88 -26.13
CA ASP A 76 21.16 11.65 -25.15
C ASP A 76 21.58 12.07 -23.73
N GLN A 77 22.04 13.33 -23.61
CA GLN A 77 22.70 13.79 -22.38
C GLN A 77 21.85 14.45 -21.31
N TRP A 78 20.56 14.65 -21.57
CA TRP A 78 19.72 15.50 -20.75
C TRP A 78 18.68 14.67 -19.97
N PHE A 79 18.53 14.98 -18.69
CA PHE A 79 17.48 14.43 -17.83
C PHE A 79 16.76 15.55 -17.08
N PHE A 80 15.59 15.20 -16.56
CA PHE A 80 14.77 16.02 -15.70
C PHE A 80 14.62 15.32 -14.34
N THR A 81 14.79 16.04 -13.25
CA THR A 81 14.84 15.45 -11.90
C THR A 81 14.56 16.47 -10.80
N ARG A 82 13.94 16.05 -9.71
CA ARG A 82 13.64 16.84 -8.51
C ARG A 82 14.85 16.93 -7.58
N LEU A 83 15.82 17.81 -7.89
CA LEU A 83 17.02 17.97 -7.07
C LEU A 83 16.87 19.03 -5.98
N TYR A 84 16.10 20.08 -6.23
CA TYR A 84 16.00 21.24 -5.33
C TYR A 84 14.60 21.43 -4.71
N GLY A 85 13.69 20.46 -4.88
CA GLY A 85 12.37 20.43 -4.27
C GLY A 85 11.41 19.48 -5.01
N SER A 86 10.24 19.24 -4.43
CA SER A 86 9.27 18.25 -4.95
C SER A 86 8.37 18.76 -6.08
N GLN A 87 8.30 20.08 -6.30
CA GLN A 87 7.30 20.67 -7.20
C GLN A 87 7.74 20.68 -8.67
N PHE A 88 9.02 20.93 -8.93
CA PHE A 88 9.50 21.17 -10.29
C PHE A 88 10.72 20.32 -10.59
N ASP A 89 10.80 19.87 -11.84
CA ASP A 89 11.96 19.13 -12.29
C ASP A 89 13.01 20.11 -12.82
N ASP A 90 14.24 19.83 -12.42
CA ASP A 90 15.47 20.53 -12.76
C ASP A 90 16.14 19.86 -13.96
N ILE A 91 16.94 20.61 -14.72
CA ILE A 91 17.67 20.06 -15.87
C ILE A 91 19.04 19.58 -15.40
N VAL A 92 19.39 18.35 -15.76
CA VAL A 92 20.75 17.82 -15.58
C VAL A 92 21.32 17.31 -16.88
N GLY A 93 22.56 17.68 -17.16
CA GLY A 93 23.31 17.29 -18.36
C GLY A 93 24.56 16.50 -17.98
N TRP A 94 24.68 15.25 -18.41
CA TRP A 94 25.87 14.44 -18.07
C TRP A 94 27.07 14.79 -18.93
N TRP A 95 28.25 14.81 -18.31
CA TRP A 95 29.52 14.85 -19.01
C TRP A 95 30.57 13.98 -18.32
N TYR A 96 31.56 13.56 -19.10
CA TYR A 96 32.58 12.63 -18.65
C TYR A 96 33.95 13.18 -19.03
N ALA A 97 34.81 13.35 -18.03
CA ALA A 97 36.21 13.72 -18.22
C ALA A 97 37.05 13.21 -17.06
N ASN A 98 38.32 12.89 -17.33
CA ASN A 98 39.28 12.44 -16.32
C ASN A 98 38.74 11.30 -15.44
N GLU A 99 38.09 10.32 -16.07
CA GLU A 99 37.48 9.16 -15.40
C GLU A 99 36.36 9.49 -14.39
N LYS A 100 35.84 10.72 -14.44
CA LYS A 100 34.76 11.19 -13.59
C LYS A 100 33.51 11.49 -14.41
N LEU A 101 32.40 10.87 -14.01
CA LEU A 101 31.06 11.27 -14.43
C LEU A 101 30.62 12.47 -13.56
N SER A 102 30.26 13.57 -14.22
CA SER A 102 29.78 14.80 -13.57
C SER A 102 28.53 15.30 -14.28
N PHE A 103 27.74 16.13 -13.61
CA PHE A 103 26.48 16.64 -14.15
C PHE A 103 26.45 18.16 -14.09
N ALA A 104 26.27 18.82 -15.24
CA ALA A 104 25.90 20.22 -15.26
C ALA A 104 24.44 20.35 -14.84
N THR A 105 24.11 21.28 -13.95
CA THR A 105 22.76 21.39 -13.38
C THR A 105 22.15 22.78 -13.58
N TRP A 106 20.84 22.80 -13.80
CA TRP A 106 20.05 24.03 -13.82
C TRP A 106 18.80 23.84 -12.98
N LYS A 107 18.71 24.62 -11.90
CA LYS A 107 17.54 24.65 -11.02
C LYS A 107 16.36 25.30 -11.73
N ASN A 108 15.20 24.64 -11.72
CA ASN A 108 13.95 25.25 -12.12
C ASN A 108 13.47 26.22 -11.03
N ILE A 109 13.34 27.50 -11.38
CA ILE A 109 12.90 28.56 -10.46
C ILE A 109 11.44 28.95 -10.70
N GLY A 110 10.70 28.12 -11.42
CA GLY A 110 9.30 28.32 -11.76
C GLY A 110 9.08 29.18 -13.00
N GLY A 111 7.87 29.11 -13.55
CA GLY A 111 7.46 29.88 -14.74
C GLY A 111 8.26 29.53 -16.01
N GLY A 112 8.81 28.31 -16.09
CA GLY A 112 9.63 27.85 -17.21
C GLY A 112 11.03 28.48 -17.27
N LYS A 113 11.54 28.96 -16.14
CA LYS A 113 12.86 29.57 -16.04
C LYS A 113 13.83 28.67 -15.29
N PHE A 114 15.08 28.66 -15.75
CA PHE A 114 16.14 27.82 -15.23
C PHE A 114 17.36 28.66 -14.87
N SER A 115 17.91 28.43 -13.67
CA SER A 115 19.15 29.06 -13.21
C SER A 115 20.26 28.02 -13.18
N LYS A 116 21.37 28.29 -13.86
CA LYS A 116 22.54 27.40 -13.82
C LYS A 116 23.10 27.34 -12.39
N VAL A 117 23.45 26.15 -11.95
CA VAL A 117 24.15 25.87 -10.69
C VAL A 117 25.49 25.19 -11.02
N SER A 118 26.41 25.12 -10.06
CA SER A 118 27.68 24.40 -10.26
C SER A 118 27.44 22.91 -10.50
N ASP A 119 28.48 22.26 -11.02
CA ASP A 119 28.43 20.85 -11.40
C ASP A 119 28.21 19.95 -10.17
N LEU A 120 27.36 18.96 -10.36
CA LEU A 120 26.96 17.97 -9.38
C LEU A 120 27.80 16.69 -9.51
N ASP A 121 28.13 16.10 -8.36
CA ASP A 121 28.84 14.82 -8.21
C ASP A 121 27.99 13.87 -7.36
N THR A 122 27.51 12.79 -7.98
CA THR A 122 26.60 11.81 -7.36
C THR A 122 27.32 10.79 -6.48
N LYS A 123 28.65 10.82 -6.41
CA LYS A 123 29.48 9.83 -5.68
C LYS A 123 29.33 8.39 -6.17
N LEU A 124 28.79 8.23 -7.38
CA LEU A 124 28.57 6.94 -8.02
C LEU A 124 28.88 7.05 -9.50
N PHE A 125 29.84 6.27 -9.97
CA PHE A 125 30.09 6.15 -11.41
C PHE A 125 29.00 5.30 -12.06
N CYS A 126 28.51 5.74 -13.21
CA CYS A 126 27.51 5.00 -13.97
C CYS A 126 27.74 5.05 -15.47
N ASN A 127 27.44 3.95 -16.15
CA ASN A 127 27.23 4.00 -17.60
C ASN A 127 25.94 4.76 -17.87
N THR A 128 25.97 5.69 -18.84
CA THR A 128 24.91 6.67 -19.07
C THR A 128 23.56 6.05 -19.43
N ARG A 129 23.54 4.87 -20.05
CA ARG A 129 22.31 4.10 -20.33
C ARG A 129 21.61 3.56 -19.07
N GLY A 130 22.29 3.60 -17.93
CA GLY A 130 21.83 3.08 -16.64
C GLY A 130 21.48 4.15 -15.63
N ILE A 131 21.52 5.42 -16.02
CA ILE A 131 21.21 6.54 -15.14
C ILE A 131 19.69 6.62 -14.98
N TRP A 132 19.26 6.64 -13.72
CA TRP A 132 17.88 6.92 -13.33
C TRP A 132 17.87 7.95 -12.20
N TRP A 133 16.85 8.80 -12.19
CA TRP A 133 16.60 9.78 -11.15
C TRP A 133 15.19 9.53 -10.62
N VAL A 134 15.08 9.03 -9.40
CA VAL A 134 13.81 8.67 -8.78
C VAL A 134 13.92 8.76 -7.26
N ASP A 135 12.84 9.12 -6.59
CA ASP A 135 12.76 9.15 -5.13
C ASP A 135 12.60 7.72 -4.57
N ILE A 136 13.60 7.17 -3.88
CA ILE A 136 13.53 5.80 -3.30
C ILE A 136 13.25 5.80 -1.80
N ASN A 137 13.31 6.96 -1.13
CA ASN A 137 13.16 7.06 0.31
C ASN A 137 11.90 7.85 0.75
N ASN A 138 11.11 8.34 -0.20
CA ASN A 138 9.92 9.17 -0.07
C ASN A 138 10.20 10.45 0.72
N ASP A 139 11.25 11.17 0.34
CA ASP A 139 11.56 12.48 0.91
C ASP A 139 11.17 13.66 0.00
N GLY A 140 10.65 13.36 -1.19
CA GLY A 140 10.21 14.32 -2.19
C GLY A 140 11.31 14.78 -3.16
N TYR A 141 12.53 14.26 -3.02
CA TYR A 141 13.67 14.55 -3.86
C TYR A 141 14.11 13.28 -4.60
N ASP A 142 14.52 13.43 -5.85
CA ASP A 142 15.00 12.27 -6.59
C ASP A 142 16.44 11.92 -6.17
N ASP A 143 16.65 10.62 -6.02
CA ASP A 143 17.94 10.00 -5.77
C ASP A 143 18.59 9.54 -7.08
N PHE A 144 19.90 9.32 -7.06
CA PHE A 144 20.66 8.87 -8.22
C PHE A 144 20.80 7.36 -8.22
N LEU A 145 20.26 6.70 -9.24
CA LEU A 145 20.36 5.27 -9.43
C LEU A 145 21.27 4.96 -10.62
N CYS A 146 22.12 3.95 -10.42
CA CYS A 146 22.91 3.35 -11.49
C CYS A 146 22.55 1.88 -11.68
N VAL A 147 21.81 1.59 -12.74
CA VAL A 147 21.60 0.22 -13.21
C VAL A 147 22.82 -0.16 -14.03
N SER A 148 23.54 -1.21 -13.66
CA SER A 148 24.69 -1.69 -14.42
C SER A 148 24.26 -2.57 -15.61
N PRO A 149 25.14 -2.86 -16.59
CA PRO A 149 24.76 -3.62 -17.79
C PRO A 149 24.13 -4.99 -17.54
N ASN A 150 24.44 -5.63 -16.39
CA ASN A 150 23.89 -6.93 -16.01
C ASN A 150 22.51 -6.84 -15.30
N GLY A 151 22.02 -5.63 -15.00
CA GLY A 151 20.75 -5.36 -14.32
C GLY A 151 20.84 -5.08 -12.81
N ASP A 152 22.02 -5.20 -12.18
CA ASP A 152 22.19 -4.82 -10.77
C ASP A 152 22.11 -3.30 -10.61
N THR A 153 21.46 -2.82 -9.54
CA THR A 153 21.27 -1.38 -9.29
C THR A 153 21.95 -0.92 -8.02
N LEU A 154 22.79 0.11 -8.16
CA LEU A 154 23.37 0.88 -7.07
C LEU A 154 22.64 2.22 -6.91
N ALA A 155 22.69 2.81 -5.73
CA ALA A 155 22.07 4.10 -5.48
C ALA A 155 22.94 5.05 -4.66
N SER A 156 22.66 6.34 -4.82
CA SER A 156 23.22 7.43 -4.04
C SER A 156 22.09 8.38 -3.65
N ILE A 157 22.00 8.68 -2.35
CA ILE A 157 20.91 9.46 -1.77
C ILE A 157 21.20 10.94 -1.88
N ASN A 158 20.20 11.72 -2.28
CA ASN A 158 20.22 13.18 -2.24
C ASN A 158 20.08 13.68 -0.79
N ASN A 159 21.07 14.41 -0.28
CA ASN A 159 21.04 14.90 1.11
C ASN A 159 20.14 16.14 1.32
N ARG A 160 19.46 16.62 0.27
CA ARG A 160 18.51 17.76 0.30
C ARG A 160 19.12 19.08 0.78
N ASP A 161 20.43 19.23 0.65
CA ASP A 161 21.21 20.41 1.03
C ASP A 161 21.50 21.35 -0.15
N GLY A 162 20.90 21.09 -1.31
CA GLY A 162 20.98 21.93 -2.50
C GLY A 162 20.35 23.31 -2.29
N THR A 163 20.99 24.35 -2.82
CA THR A 163 20.55 25.74 -2.70
C THR A 163 20.40 26.41 -4.07
N ALA A 164 20.11 27.71 -4.10
CA ALA A 164 20.05 28.47 -5.35
C ALA A 164 21.42 28.60 -6.05
N SER A 165 22.54 28.34 -5.35
CA SER A 165 23.89 28.54 -5.87
C SER A 165 24.82 27.34 -5.70
N SER A 166 24.37 26.26 -5.07
CA SER A 166 25.16 25.04 -4.85
C SER A 166 24.31 23.80 -5.05
N PRO A 167 24.80 22.76 -5.75
CA PRO A 167 24.07 21.53 -5.96
C PRO A 167 23.97 20.73 -4.65
N PRO A 168 22.96 19.85 -4.52
CA PRO A 168 22.90 18.95 -3.39
C PRO A 168 24.10 18.00 -3.37
N THR A 169 24.50 17.58 -2.18
CA THR A 169 25.48 16.52 -1.99
C THR A 169 24.80 15.16 -2.02
N PHE A 170 25.53 14.15 -2.49
CA PHE A 170 25.04 12.78 -2.59
C PHE A 170 25.84 11.83 -1.70
N ARG A 171 25.16 10.80 -1.18
CA ARG A 171 25.75 9.75 -0.35
C ARG A 171 25.48 8.38 -0.95
N ASN A 172 26.53 7.71 -1.42
CA ASN A 172 26.45 6.36 -1.97
C ASN A 172 26.02 5.35 -0.88
N ILE A 173 25.00 4.55 -1.16
CA ILE A 173 24.46 3.52 -0.26
C ILE A 173 24.68 2.09 -0.76
N GLY A 174 25.43 1.93 -1.85
CA GLY A 174 25.78 0.64 -2.43
C GLY A 174 24.66 0.03 -3.29
N THR A 175 24.66 -1.30 -3.37
CA THR A 175 23.67 -2.04 -4.18
C THR A 175 22.34 -2.08 -3.45
N ILE A 176 21.30 -1.56 -4.10
CA ILE A 176 19.93 -1.59 -3.57
C ILE A 176 19.12 -2.77 -4.14
N LYS A 177 19.44 -3.24 -5.35
CA LYS A 177 18.68 -4.31 -6.01
C LYS A 177 19.61 -5.17 -6.88
N GLY A 178 19.67 -6.46 -6.59
CA GLY A 178 20.31 -7.44 -7.48
C GLY A 178 19.45 -7.74 -8.71
N ASN A 179 20.07 -8.13 -9.82
CA ASN A 179 19.39 -8.49 -11.05
C ASN A 179 18.41 -9.67 -10.83
N VAL A 180 17.40 -9.75 -11.70
CA VAL A 180 16.38 -10.81 -11.67
C VAL A 180 16.34 -11.59 -12.99
N GLY A 181 17.50 -11.75 -13.63
CA GLY A 181 17.64 -12.45 -14.91
C GLY A 181 17.52 -11.57 -16.15
N TYR A 182 17.38 -10.25 -15.99
CA TYR A 182 17.26 -9.30 -17.09
C TYR A 182 18.37 -8.23 -17.05
N LYS A 183 18.77 -7.78 -18.24
CA LYS A 183 19.79 -6.74 -18.43
C LYS A 183 19.20 -5.34 -18.25
N GLN A 184 20.09 -4.35 -18.18
CA GLN A 184 19.79 -2.94 -18.00
C GLN A 184 18.65 -2.38 -18.89
N ASP A 185 18.58 -2.80 -20.16
CA ASP A 185 17.60 -2.30 -21.13
C ASP A 185 16.13 -2.65 -20.77
N ARG A 186 15.96 -3.66 -19.91
CA ARG A 186 14.66 -4.15 -19.44
C ARG A 186 14.23 -3.55 -18.11
N VAL A 187 15.11 -2.82 -17.41
CA VAL A 187 14.80 -2.21 -16.13
C VAL A 187 14.03 -0.90 -16.33
N ARG A 188 12.97 -0.71 -15.54
CA ARG A 188 12.24 0.55 -15.40
C ARG A 188 12.07 0.85 -13.91
N TRP A 189 11.88 2.13 -13.60
CA TRP A 189 11.64 2.65 -12.27
C TRP A 189 10.42 3.54 -12.29
N GLY A 190 9.69 3.57 -11.18
CA GLY A 190 8.54 4.43 -10.97
C GLY A 190 7.67 3.95 -9.80
N ASP A 191 6.87 4.83 -9.21
CA ASP A 191 5.98 4.52 -8.09
C ASP A 191 4.66 3.90 -8.62
N ILE A 192 4.54 2.57 -8.56
CA ILE A 192 3.38 1.87 -9.11
C ILE A 192 2.23 1.77 -8.11
N ASP A 193 2.53 1.75 -6.81
CA ASP A 193 1.54 1.54 -5.76
C ASP A 193 1.11 2.83 -5.04
N GLY A 194 1.73 3.96 -5.38
CA GLY A 194 1.41 5.32 -4.96
C GLY A 194 1.76 5.59 -3.51
N ASP A 195 2.83 4.98 -2.99
CA ASP A 195 3.30 5.20 -1.62
C ASP A 195 4.39 6.28 -1.50
N GLY A 196 4.80 6.87 -2.62
CA GLY A 196 5.81 7.90 -2.76
C GLY A 196 7.22 7.36 -2.98
N ARG A 197 7.43 6.04 -3.00
CA ARG A 197 8.73 5.40 -3.24
C ARG A 197 8.75 4.77 -4.61
N ALA A 198 9.84 4.95 -5.34
CA ALA A 198 10.01 4.29 -6.62
C ALA A 198 10.18 2.77 -6.46
N ASP A 199 9.43 2.05 -7.30
CA ASP A 199 9.44 0.61 -7.41
C ASP A 199 10.34 0.13 -8.54
N TYR A 200 10.85 -1.09 -8.38
CA TYR A 200 11.66 -1.75 -9.40
C TYR A 200 10.77 -2.52 -10.37
N MET A 201 10.93 -2.28 -11.66
CA MET A 201 10.14 -2.92 -12.71
C MET A 201 11.00 -3.55 -13.79
N ILE A 202 10.53 -4.68 -14.33
CA ILE A 202 11.12 -5.36 -15.49
C ILE A 202 10.10 -5.46 -16.61
N ILE A 203 10.56 -5.15 -17.82
CA ILE A 203 9.86 -5.49 -19.06
C ILE A 203 10.30 -6.88 -19.53
N ASP A 204 9.37 -7.83 -19.59
CA ASP A 204 9.64 -9.17 -20.15
C ASP A 204 9.67 -9.15 -21.69
N ASP A 205 9.98 -10.30 -22.31
CA ASP A 205 10.08 -10.42 -23.77
C ASP A 205 8.73 -10.24 -24.50
N SER A 206 7.62 -10.37 -23.79
CA SER A 206 6.29 -10.09 -24.33
C SER A 206 5.89 -8.62 -24.15
N GLY A 207 6.73 -7.80 -23.49
CA GLY A 207 6.44 -6.41 -23.17
C GLY A 207 5.61 -6.24 -21.90
N ASN A 208 5.39 -7.29 -21.11
CA ASN A 208 4.68 -7.17 -19.85
C ASN A 208 5.58 -6.60 -18.76
N ILE A 209 4.98 -5.98 -17.76
CA ILE A 209 5.69 -5.37 -16.64
C ILE A 209 5.51 -6.21 -15.38
N HIS A 210 6.62 -6.68 -14.84
CA HIS A 210 6.70 -7.30 -13.51
C HIS A 210 7.31 -6.31 -12.53
N ALA A 211 6.74 -6.19 -11.34
CA ALA A 211 7.15 -5.17 -10.37
C ALA A 211 7.55 -5.77 -9.01
N TRP A 212 8.40 -5.02 -8.31
CA TRP A 212 8.80 -5.24 -6.93
C TRP A 212 8.65 -3.93 -6.18
N ARG A 213 7.81 -3.96 -5.16
CA ARG A 213 7.53 -2.82 -4.30
C ARG A 213 8.71 -2.48 -3.41
N ASN A 214 9.03 -1.19 -3.30
CA ASN A 214 9.92 -0.67 -2.28
C ASN A 214 9.17 -0.46 -0.96
N SER A 215 9.26 -1.44 -0.06
CA SER A 215 8.62 -1.41 1.26
C SER A 215 9.52 -0.87 2.39
N GLY A 216 10.67 -0.27 2.05
CA GLY A 216 11.58 0.29 3.04
C GLY A 216 10.96 1.47 3.79
N ILE A 217 11.41 1.72 5.02
CA ILE A 217 11.02 2.89 5.84
C ILE A 217 12.20 3.84 6.10
N SER A 218 13.33 3.60 5.44
CA SER A 218 14.56 4.38 5.54
C SER A 218 15.11 4.67 4.13
N ASP A 219 16.34 5.17 4.06
CA ASP A 219 17.06 5.39 2.79
C ASP A 219 17.36 4.08 2.02
N THR A 220 17.21 2.91 2.64
CA THR A 220 17.50 1.63 1.99
C THR A 220 16.20 0.88 1.65
N PRO A 221 15.97 0.54 0.37
CA PRO A 221 14.80 -0.21 -0.05
C PRO A 221 14.72 -1.61 0.56
N THR A 222 13.49 -2.09 0.80
CA THR A 222 13.19 -3.50 1.08
C THR A 222 12.22 -4.03 0.03
N TRP A 223 12.63 -5.01 -0.77
CA TRP A 223 11.87 -5.42 -1.96
C TRP A 223 10.81 -6.48 -1.67
N GLN A 224 9.58 -6.21 -2.10
CA GLN A 224 8.46 -7.16 -2.05
C GLN A 224 7.97 -7.45 -3.46
N PRO A 225 7.93 -8.72 -3.92
CA PRO A 225 7.45 -9.03 -5.25
C PRO A 225 5.96 -8.72 -5.39
N LEU A 226 5.61 -7.95 -6.42
CA LEU A 226 4.22 -7.70 -6.82
C LEU A 226 3.78 -8.61 -7.97
N GLY A 227 4.71 -9.14 -8.77
CA GLY A 227 4.40 -9.96 -9.95
C GLY A 227 3.97 -9.11 -11.15
N LEU A 228 3.14 -9.67 -12.03
CA LEU A 228 2.66 -9.03 -13.27
C LEU A 228 1.72 -7.85 -12.98
N ARG A 229 2.17 -6.60 -13.18
CA ARG A 229 1.37 -5.40 -12.94
C ARG A 229 0.81 -4.74 -14.19
N PHE A 230 1.39 -4.99 -15.36
CA PHE A 230 0.85 -4.50 -16.63
C PHE A 230 1.01 -5.54 -17.73
N THR A 231 -0.09 -5.88 -18.39
CA THR A 231 -0.08 -6.72 -19.61
C THR A 231 0.18 -5.84 -20.83
N ALA A 232 1.13 -6.27 -21.66
CA ALA A 232 1.53 -5.55 -22.87
C ALA A 232 0.34 -5.20 -23.77
N LYS A 233 0.40 -4.02 -24.40
CA LYS A 233 -0.65 -3.51 -25.30
C LYS A 233 -0.30 -3.65 -26.78
N GLY A 234 0.73 -4.43 -27.11
CA GLY A 234 1.15 -4.67 -28.50
C GLY A 234 1.69 -3.42 -29.21
N MET A 235 2.26 -2.46 -28.48
CA MET A 235 2.71 -1.18 -29.04
C MET A 235 4.04 -1.27 -29.80
N GLY A 236 4.68 -2.45 -29.87
CA GLY A 236 5.95 -2.65 -30.58
C GLY A 236 7.17 -2.43 -29.70
N ASP A 237 8.11 -1.59 -30.14
CA ASP A 237 9.42 -1.44 -29.50
C ASP A 237 9.32 -0.97 -28.03
N GLN A 238 9.79 -1.82 -27.12
CA GLN A 238 9.82 -1.59 -25.67
C GLN A 238 10.68 -0.38 -25.24
N ARG A 239 11.59 0.09 -26.10
CA ARG A 239 12.36 1.31 -25.84
C ARG A 239 11.46 2.55 -25.75
N GLY A 240 10.23 2.48 -26.24
CA GLY A 240 9.22 3.52 -26.06
C GLY A 240 8.56 3.55 -24.68
N VAL A 241 8.72 2.50 -23.86
CA VAL A 241 8.05 2.41 -22.54
C VAL A 241 8.72 3.34 -21.53
N ARG A 242 7.92 4.17 -20.87
CA ARG A 242 8.26 5.07 -19.77
C ARG A 242 7.23 4.94 -18.65
N PHE A 243 7.63 5.30 -17.43
CA PHE A 243 6.75 5.46 -16.28
C PHE A 243 6.87 6.89 -15.79
N GLU A 244 5.75 7.59 -15.69
CA GLU A 244 5.69 9.00 -15.28
C GLU A 244 4.28 9.34 -14.80
N ASP A 245 4.16 10.09 -13.71
CA ASP A 245 2.91 10.69 -13.23
C ASP A 245 2.45 11.85 -14.15
N ILE A 246 1.71 11.53 -15.23
CA ILE A 246 1.26 12.54 -16.22
C ILE A 246 0.12 13.40 -15.67
N ASN A 247 -0.64 12.84 -14.73
CA ASN A 247 -1.91 13.41 -14.27
C ASN A 247 -1.78 14.14 -12.91
N GLY A 248 -0.65 13.96 -12.22
CA GLY A 248 -0.30 14.58 -10.93
C GLY A 248 -0.94 13.89 -9.72
N ASP A 249 -1.35 12.63 -9.83
CA ASP A 249 -2.01 11.89 -8.75
C ASP A 249 -1.04 11.18 -7.78
N GLY A 250 0.26 11.28 -8.06
CA GLY A 250 1.32 10.67 -7.27
C GLY A 250 1.55 9.18 -7.58
N ARG A 251 1.03 8.67 -8.70
CA ARG A 251 1.30 7.33 -9.21
C ARG A 251 1.85 7.42 -10.62
N ASP A 252 2.91 6.68 -10.90
CA ASP A 252 3.46 6.69 -12.24
C ASP A 252 2.59 5.90 -13.22
N ASP A 253 2.26 6.56 -14.33
CA ASP A 253 1.44 6.02 -15.40
C ASP A 253 2.31 5.26 -16.41
N TRP A 254 1.71 4.32 -17.15
CA TRP A 254 2.41 3.64 -18.23
C TRP A 254 2.30 4.46 -19.51
N LEU A 255 3.43 4.85 -20.08
CA LEU A 255 3.51 5.60 -21.34
C LEU A 255 4.24 4.76 -22.38
N TRP A 256 3.78 4.84 -23.63
CA TRP A 256 4.54 4.39 -24.79
C TRP A 256 4.70 5.51 -25.80
N VAL A 257 5.94 5.87 -26.08
CA VAL A 257 6.35 6.93 -27.02
C VAL A 257 6.82 6.30 -28.32
N ASP A 258 6.20 6.68 -29.43
CA ASP A 258 6.58 6.26 -30.77
C ASP A 258 7.82 7.02 -31.28
N ASP A 259 8.38 6.62 -32.44
CA ASP A 259 9.59 7.25 -32.98
C ASP A 259 9.43 8.74 -33.34
N ARG A 260 8.19 9.23 -33.51
CA ARG A 260 7.85 10.62 -33.84
C ARG A 260 7.36 11.42 -32.63
N GLY A 261 7.39 10.80 -31.44
CA GLY A 261 6.96 11.37 -30.16
C GLY A 261 5.48 11.23 -29.82
N ALA A 262 4.65 10.62 -30.69
CA ALA A 262 3.27 10.37 -30.33
C ALA A 262 3.22 9.42 -29.14
N THR A 263 2.42 9.75 -28.13
CA THR A 263 2.45 9.05 -26.84
C THR A 263 1.09 8.48 -26.51
N THR A 264 1.04 7.18 -26.23
CA THR A 264 -0.16 6.51 -25.69
C THR A 264 0.02 6.33 -24.19
N THR A 265 -0.99 6.69 -23.39
CA THR A 265 -0.93 6.61 -21.92
C THR A 265 -2.01 5.70 -21.37
N TRP A 266 -1.63 4.89 -20.39
CA TRP A 266 -2.54 4.18 -19.49
C TRP A 266 -2.31 4.68 -18.08
N THR A 267 -3.31 5.34 -17.50
CA THR A 267 -3.22 5.89 -16.15
C THR A 267 -3.32 4.81 -15.09
N ASN A 268 -2.47 4.94 -14.07
CA ASN A 268 -2.42 4.09 -12.90
C ASN A 268 -3.49 4.52 -11.90
N SER A 269 -4.13 3.57 -11.24
CA SER A 269 -5.07 3.84 -10.15
C SER A 269 -5.06 2.68 -9.17
N ARG A 270 -5.28 2.98 -7.89
CA ARG A 270 -5.39 1.97 -6.83
C ARG A 270 -6.49 0.94 -7.14
N SER A 271 -6.18 -0.34 -7.07
CA SER A 271 -7.19 -1.40 -7.28
C SER A 271 -7.78 -1.92 -5.96
N CYS A 272 -9.09 -2.24 -5.96
CA CYS A 272 -9.70 -3.07 -4.92
C CYS A 272 -9.49 -4.57 -5.13
N LYS A 273 -8.97 -5.00 -6.29
CA LYS A 273 -8.82 -6.43 -6.60
C LYS A 273 -7.89 -7.11 -5.61
N LYS A 274 -8.42 -8.13 -4.90
CA LYS A 274 -7.67 -9.00 -4.00
C LYS A 274 -6.45 -9.61 -4.71
N GLY A 275 -5.34 -9.71 -3.99
CA GLY A 275 -4.12 -10.37 -4.42
C GLY A 275 -3.54 -11.26 -3.34
N LYS A 276 -2.28 -11.64 -3.51
CA LYS A 276 -1.49 -12.42 -2.54
C LYS A 276 -0.02 -11.99 -2.59
N PRO A 277 0.82 -12.34 -1.60
CA PRO A 277 2.26 -12.12 -1.71
C PRO A 277 2.83 -12.70 -3.01
N GLY A 278 3.59 -11.91 -3.77
CA GLY A 278 4.15 -12.30 -5.07
C GLY A 278 3.23 -12.10 -6.28
N ASP A 279 1.94 -11.86 -6.07
CA ASP A 279 0.93 -11.56 -7.10
C ASP A 279 -0.14 -10.63 -6.49
N GLY A 280 0.32 -9.44 -6.07
CA GLY A 280 -0.39 -8.58 -5.13
C GLY A 280 -0.31 -7.11 -5.48
N LEU A 281 -1.14 -6.29 -4.80
CA LEU A 281 -1.40 -4.87 -5.08
C LEU A 281 -1.63 -4.63 -6.58
N ASN A 282 -2.84 -4.98 -7.01
CA ASN A 282 -3.24 -4.77 -8.39
C ASN A 282 -3.35 -3.29 -8.73
N VAL A 283 -3.19 -2.99 -10.02
CA VAL A 283 -3.39 -1.66 -10.59
C VAL A 283 -4.65 -1.67 -11.44
N ALA A 284 -5.46 -0.62 -11.32
CA ALA A 284 -6.65 -0.41 -12.13
C ALA A 284 -6.30 0.54 -13.30
N TRP A 285 -5.82 -0.02 -14.39
CA TRP A 285 -5.40 0.76 -15.57
C TRP A 285 -6.58 1.32 -16.37
N ARG A 286 -6.49 2.58 -16.81
CA ARG A 286 -7.41 3.20 -17.79
C ARG A 286 -6.65 3.91 -18.88
N GLN A 287 -6.99 3.71 -20.15
CA GLN A 287 -6.35 4.46 -21.23
C GLN A 287 -6.79 5.93 -21.16
N GLY A 288 -5.82 6.85 -21.28
CA GLY A 288 -6.08 8.27 -21.48
C GLY A 288 -6.14 8.63 -22.96
N PHE A 289 -6.78 9.76 -23.29
CA PHE A 289 -6.98 10.21 -24.68
C PHE A 289 -6.66 11.69 -24.85
N TRP A 290 -6.40 12.12 -26.08
CA TRP A 290 -6.45 13.54 -26.42
C TRP A 290 -7.84 14.13 -26.16
N LYS A 291 -7.92 15.39 -25.68
CA LYS A 291 -9.20 16.04 -25.37
C LYS A 291 -10.11 16.11 -26.60
N GLY A 292 -11.30 15.52 -26.46
CA GLY A 292 -12.29 15.41 -27.54
C GLY A 292 -12.18 14.14 -28.39
N ALA A 293 -11.18 13.29 -28.15
CA ALA A 293 -11.06 11.98 -28.77
C ALA A 293 -11.53 10.87 -27.82
N SER A 294 -11.93 9.72 -28.37
CA SER A 294 -12.29 8.49 -27.63
C SER A 294 -11.38 7.30 -27.96
N SER A 295 -10.36 7.53 -28.78
CA SER A 295 -9.35 6.55 -29.19
C SER A 295 -8.05 7.27 -29.59
N GLY A 296 -6.97 6.52 -29.71
CA GLY A 296 -5.66 7.05 -30.11
C GLY A 296 -4.79 7.54 -28.95
N PRO A 297 -3.69 8.23 -29.26
CA PRO A 297 -2.71 8.67 -28.28
C PRO A 297 -3.21 9.85 -27.43
N THR A 298 -2.56 10.07 -26.28
CA THR A 298 -2.72 11.30 -25.47
C THR A 298 -1.96 12.47 -26.07
N HIS A 299 -0.87 12.22 -26.81
CA HIS A 299 -0.05 13.25 -27.45
C HIS A 299 0.16 12.92 -28.93
N ALA A 300 0.00 13.92 -29.81
CA ALA A 300 0.18 13.73 -31.26
C ALA A 300 1.67 13.58 -31.69
N GLY A 301 2.62 13.90 -30.80
CA GLY A 301 4.05 13.91 -31.10
C GLY A 301 4.50 15.19 -31.81
N VAL A 302 5.79 15.25 -32.13
CA VAL A 302 6.43 16.42 -32.77
C VAL A 302 6.72 16.20 -34.26
N GLY A 303 6.42 15.00 -34.78
CA GLY A 303 6.60 14.65 -36.20
C GLY A 303 8.07 14.47 -36.64
N ALA A 304 9.03 14.64 -35.74
CA ALA A 304 10.45 14.42 -35.97
C ALA A 304 10.89 13.08 -35.39
N ASN A 305 11.76 12.36 -36.10
CA ASN A 305 12.29 11.08 -35.62
C ASN A 305 13.24 11.31 -34.43
N GLY A 306 13.10 10.49 -33.38
CA GLY A 306 14.00 10.48 -32.23
C GLY A 306 13.23 10.53 -30.91
N ARG A 307 12.60 9.42 -30.53
CA ARG A 307 11.84 9.31 -29.27
C ARG A 307 12.67 9.61 -28.02
N ASP A 308 13.98 9.41 -28.09
CA ASP A 308 14.91 9.69 -26.97
C ASP A 308 15.04 11.20 -26.68
N ARG A 309 14.46 12.07 -27.52
CA ARG A 309 14.35 13.53 -27.31
C ARG A 309 13.07 13.95 -26.62
N ILE A 310 12.15 13.02 -26.40
CA ILE A 310 10.86 13.26 -25.76
C ILE A 310 11.01 12.93 -24.28
N HIS A 311 10.70 13.93 -23.46
CA HIS A 311 10.70 13.81 -22.02
C HIS A 311 9.35 14.27 -21.48
N PHE A 312 9.05 13.81 -20.28
CA PHE A 312 7.95 14.30 -19.47
C PHE A 312 8.58 14.89 -18.21
N ALA A 313 8.20 16.12 -17.88
CA ALA A 313 8.82 16.83 -16.78
C ALA A 313 7.89 17.91 -16.21
N ARG A 314 7.96 18.15 -14.91
CA ARG A 314 7.22 19.19 -14.20
C ARG A 314 7.89 20.55 -14.41
N ILE A 315 7.62 21.20 -15.54
CA ILE A 315 8.23 22.50 -15.90
C ILE A 315 7.36 23.66 -15.41
N TYR A 316 6.06 23.57 -15.68
CA TYR A 316 5.03 24.56 -15.38
C TYR A 316 3.92 24.01 -14.49
N GLY A 317 3.97 22.72 -14.18
CA GLY A 317 2.83 21.97 -13.67
C GLY A 317 2.10 22.67 -12.54
N GLU A 318 0.78 22.66 -12.62
CA GLU A 318 -0.07 22.98 -11.49
C GLU A 318 -0.28 21.70 -10.70
N ALA A 319 -0.19 21.79 -9.37
CA ALA A 319 -0.47 20.66 -8.50
C ALA A 319 -1.86 20.11 -8.80
N ALA A 320 -1.92 18.83 -9.19
CA ALA A 320 -3.17 18.10 -9.09
C ALA A 320 -3.38 17.70 -7.62
N PHE A 321 -4.54 17.13 -7.32
CA PHE A 321 -4.89 16.80 -5.95
C PHE A 321 -3.93 15.75 -5.30
N GLY A 322 -3.06 15.10 -6.07
CA GLY A 322 -2.08 14.10 -5.63
C GLY A 322 -0.71 14.63 -5.20
N LEU A 323 -0.63 15.84 -4.63
CA LEU A 323 0.59 16.46 -4.07
C LEU A 323 1.65 16.88 -5.11
N LEU A 324 1.64 16.33 -6.32
CA LEU A 324 2.63 16.62 -7.34
C LEU A 324 2.03 17.39 -8.53
N PRO A 325 2.79 18.32 -9.11
CA PRO A 325 2.45 18.92 -10.39
C PRO A 325 2.39 17.92 -11.54
N LYS A 326 1.47 18.16 -12.48
CA LYS A 326 1.36 17.38 -13.72
C LYS A 326 2.65 17.50 -14.53
N ALA A 327 3.08 16.41 -15.16
CA ALA A 327 4.19 16.45 -16.11
C ALA A 327 3.77 17.08 -17.45
N ASP A 328 4.65 17.93 -17.99
CA ASP A 328 4.55 18.59 -19.28
C ASP A 328 5.26 17.76 -20.36
N TYR A 329 4.83 17.91 -21.61
CA TYR A 329 5.47 17.24 -22.74
C TYR A 329 6.65 18.10 -23.24
N VAL A 330 7.86 17.53 -23.24
CA VAL A 330 9.11 18.24 -23.54
C VAL A 330 9.81 17.61 -24.73
N TYR A 331 10.23 18.45 -25.69
CA TYR A 331 11.06 18.04 -26.82
C TYR A 331 12.38 18.81 -26.83
N LEU A 332 13.49 18.08 -26.78
CA LEU A 332 14.83 18.63 -26.93
C LEU A 332 15.29 18.54 -28.38
N GLN A 333 15.01 19.59 -29.15
CA GLN A 333 15.44 19.67 -30.54
C GLN A 333 16.95 19.93 -30.62
N SER A 334 17.70 18.98 -31.20
CA SER A 334 19.12 19.17 -31.51
C SER A 334 19.31 19.66 -32.94
N THR A 335 20.09 20.72 -33.13
CA THR A 335 20.47 21.25 -34.44
C THR A 335 21.99 21.44 -34.50
N LYS A 336 22.66 20.75 -35.44
CA LYS A 336 24.09 20.93 -35.67
C LYS A 336 24.36 22.32 -36.25
N GLN A 337 25.26 23.05 -35.62
CA GLN A 337 25.67 24.41 -35.96
C GLN A 337 26.84 24.41 -36.96
N SER A 338 27.12 25.56 -37.56
CA SER A 338 28.22 25.72 -38.53
C SER A 338 29.61 25.50 -37.91
N ASP A 339 29.76 25.72 -36.61
CA ASP A 339 30.99 25.45 -35.84
C ASP A 339 31.13 23.97 -35.42
N GLY A 340 30.22 23.11 -35.87
CA GLY A 340 30.22 21.67 -35.58
C GLY A 340 29.57 21.28 -34.25
N ARG A 341 29.26 22.24 -33.37
CA ARG A 341 28.56 22.00 -32.10
C ARG A 341 27.06 21.78 -32.32
N PHE A 342 26.36 21.36 -31.28
CA PHE A 342 24.94 21.05 -31.32
C PHE A 342 24.16 22.01 -30.42
N LYS A 343 23.24 22.77 -31.01
CA LYS A 343 22.31 23.60 -30.27
C LYS A 343 21.08 22.77 -29.90
N PHE A 344 20.81 22.71 -28.61
CA PHE A 344 19.61 22.14 -28.03
C PHE A 344 18.61 23.26 -27.77
N ASP A 345 17.42 23.15 -28.34
CA ASP A 345 16.28 24.02 -28.07
C ASP A 345 15.18 23.19 -27.39
N MET A 346 14.89 23.50 -26.13
CA MET A 346 13.86 22.83 -25.34
C MET A 346 12.50 23.47 -25.61
N LYS A 347 11.67 22.74 -26.33
CA LYS A 347 10.27 23.08 -26.61
C LYS A 347 9.35 22.38 -25.62
N VAL A 348 8.42 23.12 -25.05
CA VAL A 348 7.54 22.61 -23.99
C VAL A 348 6.08 22.85 -24.35
N TRP A 349 5.25 21.84 -24.09
CA TRP A 349 3.80 21.91 -24.13
C TRP A 349 3.28 21.71 -22.71
N LYS A 350 2.86 22.82 -22.07
CA LYS A 350 2.30 22.82 -20.71
C LYS A 350 1.05 21.95 -20.67
N ASN A 351 1.01 20.98 -19.77
CA ASN A 351 -0.13 20.09 -19.57
C ASN A 351 -1.28 20.86 -18.90
N THR A 352 -2.40 20.95 -19.61
CA THR A 352 -3.67 21.54 -19.15
C THR A 352 -4.79 20.49 -19.11
N GLY A 353 -4.44 19.22 -19.32
CA GLY A 353 -5.35 18.09 -19.26
C GLY A 353 -5.76 17.76 -17.82
N GLY A 354 -6.64 16.78 -17.67
CA GLY A 354 -7.09 16.33 -16.35
C GLY A 354 -7.97 15.09 -16.42
N GLY A 355 -8.30 14.55 -15.24
CA GLY A 355 -9.03 13.30 -15.07
C GLY A 355 -8.12 12.18 -14.56
N SER A 356 -8.73 11.08 -14.11
CA SER A 356 -8.08 9.93 -13.49
C SER A 356 -7.34 10.18 -12.17
N THR A 357 -7.46 11.35 -11.54
CA THR A 357 -6.78 11.67 -10.28
C THR A 357 -7.64 11.38 -9.04
N LYS A 358 -8.95 11.15 -9.23
CA LYS A 358 -9.91 10.98 -8.13
C LYS A 358 -10.78 9.75 -8.37
N LEU A 359 -10.67 8.79 -7.46
CA LEU A 359 -11.46 7.56 -7.49
C LEU A 359 -12.67 7.70 -6.58
N LYS A 360 -13.83 7.17 -7.03
CA LYS A 360 -15.02 7.11 -6.18
C LYS A 360 -14.75 6.31 -4.90
N ALA A 361 -13.97 5.23 -5.00
CA ALA A 361 -13.64 4.35 -3.87
C ALA A 361 -12.74 4.98 -2.80
N ASP A 362 -12.13 6.15 -3.02
CA ASP A 362 -11.20 6.77 -2.07
C ASP A 362 -11.88 7.70 -1.05
N GLY A 363 -13.17 8.00 -1.25
CA GLY A 363 -13.90 8.94 -0.40
C GLY A 363 -14.68 8.30 0.75
N ASN A 364 -14.71 6.97 0.87
CA ASN A 364 -15.60 6.30 1.83
C ASN A 364 -15.16 6.50 3.28
N LYS A 365 -16.10 6.94 4.12
CA LYS A 365 -16.03 7.01 5.58
C LYS A 365 -17.38 6.58 6.16
N TYR A 366 -17.39 6.13 7.40
CA TYR A 366 -18.59 5.65 8.08
C TYR A 366 -18.59 6.19 9.51
N CYS A 367 -19.73 6.75 9.94
CA CYS A 367 -19.91 7.26 11.30
C CYS A 367 -21.39 7.53 11.55
N ASN A 368 -21.82 7.53 12.82
CA ASN A 368 -23.20 7.86 13.19
C ASN A 368 -23.47 9.37 13.06
N MET A 369 -23.60 9.88 11.83
CA MET A 369 -23.78 11.31 11.57
C MET A 369 -25.18 11.81 11.98
N PHE A 370 -26.20 10.95 11.84
CA PHE A 370 -27.58 11.28 12.21
C PHE A 370 -27.88 11.06 13.70
N GLY A 371 -26.95 10.48 14.47
CA GLY A 371 -27.11 10.23 15.90
C GLY A 371 -28.17 9.18 16.21
N HIS A 372 -28.24 8.10 15.41
CA HIS A 372 -29.13 6.95 15.63
C HIS A 372 -28.92 6.38 17.04
N GLU A 373 -30.02 6.05 17.72
CA GLU A 373 -30.00 5.57 19.12
C GLU A 373 -29.29 4.22 19.29
N ASP A 374 -29.32 3.38 18.26
CA ASP A 374 -28.63 2.08 18.21
C ASP A 374 -27.14 2.22 17.84
N GLY A 375 -26.65 3.44 17.59
CA GLY A 375 -25.23 3.68 17.26
C GLY A 375 -24.85 3.33 15.82
N ARG A 376 -25.77 2.81 15.00
CA ARG A 376 -25.46 2.40 13.63
C ARG A 376 -24.86 3.55 12.83
N GLN A 377 -23.89 3.23 11.99
CA GLN A 377 -23.15 4.23 11.25
C GLN A 377 -23.80 4.53 9.88
N ASP A 378 -23.76 5.80 9.51
CA ASP A 378 -24.12 6.32 8.20
C ASP A 378 -22.94 6.30 7.25
N TYR A 379 -23.23 6.31 5.94
CA TYR A 379 -22.20 6.38 4.93
C TYR A 379 -21.90 7.83 4.56
N VAL A 380 -20.64 8.24 4.69
CA VAL A 380 -20.14 9.55 4.29
C VAL A 380 -19.16 9.39 3.14
N TRP A 381 -19.38 10.15 2.08
CA TRP A 381 -18.42 10.28 1.00
C TRP A 381 -17.73 11.63 1.06
N THR A 382 -16.40 11.63 1.21
CA THR A 382 -15.55 12.82 1.25
C THR A 382 -14.83 13.00 -0.07
N LEU A 383 -15.18 14.07 -0.79
CA LEU A 383 -14.44 14.53 -1.95
C LEU A 383 -13.00 14.81 -1.55
N SER A 384 -12.11 14.67 -2.51
CA SER A 384 -10.69 15.00 -2.38
C SER A 384 -10.48 16.33 -1.64
N THR A 385 -11.19 17.39 -2.05
CA THR A 385 -11.11 18.74 -1.44
C THR A 385 -11.91 18.93 -0.15
N GLY A 386 -12.42 17.86 0.45
CA GLY A 386 -13.03 17.87 1.77
C GLY A 386 -14.54 18.06 1.79
N LYS A 387 -15.19 18.43 0.67
CA LYS A 387 -16.66 18.44 0.60
C LYS A 387 -17.21 17.05 0.94
N MET A 388 -18.24 16.99 1.80
CA MET A 388 -18.85 15.73 2.22
C MET A 388 -20.32 15.64 1.85
N THR A 389 -20.74 14.43 1.46
CA THR A 389 -22.14 14.02 1.26
C THR A 389 -22.41 12.81 2.15
N VAL A 390 -23.59 12.76 2.77
CA VAL A 390 -23.99 11.64 3.65
C VAL A 390 -25.21 10.92 3.12
N TRP A 391 -25.23 9.60 3.26
CA TRP A 391 -26.38 8.74 3.03
C TRP A 391 -26.83 8.14 4.37
N PRO A 392 -28.08 8.40 4.81
CA PRO A 392 -28.59 7.84 6.05
C PRO A 392 -28.66 6.31 6.00
N ASN A 393 -28.26 5.64 7.07
CA ASN A 393 -28.50 4.21 7.25
C ASN A 393 -29.98 3.95 7.55
N LEU A 394 -30.63 3.08 6.76
CA LEU A 394 -32.06 2.76 6.90
C LEU A 394 -32.35 1.69 7.96
N GLY A 395 -31.34 1.19 8.66
CA GLY A 395 -31.49 0.18 9.72
C GLY A 395 -31.72 -1.24 9.22
N LYS A 396 -31.45 -1.49 7.94
CA LYS A 396 -31.60 -2.82 7.36
C LYS A 396 -30.51 -3.76 7.85
N LYS A 397 -30.82 -5.06 7.89
CA LYS A 397 -29.90 -6.11 8.32
C LYS A 397 -29.42 -7.00 7.17
N SER A 398 -29.91 -6.72 5.96
CA SER A 398 -29.53 -7.32 4.68
C SER A 398 -30.22 -6.56 3.55
N VAL A 399 -29.70 -6.67 2.33
CA VAL A 399 -30.38 -6.27 1.10
C VAL A 399 -30.30 -7.36 0.04
N SER A 400 -31.31 -7.44 -0.83
CA SER A 400 -31.34 -8.39 -1.94
C SER A 400 -31.77 -7.76 -3.27
N GLY A 401 -30.96 -7.92 -4.31
CA GLY A 401 -31.22 -7.37 -5.64
C GLY A 401 -31.11 -5.84 -5.74
N ASP A 402 -31.33 -5.30 -6.93
CA ASP A 402 -31.03 -3.90 -7.25
C ASP A 402 -32.04 -2.88 -6.72
N ASN A 403 -33.28 -3.29 -6.47
CA ASN A 403 -34.32 -2.39 -5.95
C ASN A 403 -34.31 -2.25 -4.41
N ASP A 404 -33.58 -3.10 -3.71
CA ASP A 404 -33.50 -3.08 -2.24
C ASP A 404 -32.31 -2.24 -1.78
N VAL A 405 -32.57 -1.05 -1.22
CA VAL A 405 -31.53 -0.08 -0.86
C VAL A 405 -31.21 -0.12 0.63
N PHE A 406 -29.93 -0.18 0.99
CA PHE A 406 -29.44 -0.12 2.38
C PHE A 406 -29.34 1.33 2.88
N TRP A 407 -28.88 2.19 1.98
CA TRP A 407 -28.66 3.62 2.19
C TRP A 407 -29.85 4.44 1.71
N GLY A 408 -30.21 5.47 2.47
CA GLY A 408 -31.26 6.44 2.14
C GLY A 408 -30.83 7.43 1.05
N VAL A 409 -31.68 8.44 0.80
CA VAL A 409 -31.38 9.51 -0.17
C VAL A 409 -30.20 10.36 0.34
N PRO A 410 -29.20 10.69 -0.50
CA PRO A 410 -28.07 11.51 -0.11
C PRO A 410 -28.47 12.91 0.32
N LYS A 411 -27.69 13.49 1.25
CA LYS A 411 -27.77 14.90 1.66
C LYS A 411 -26.38 15.52 1.64
N ASP A 412 -26.29 16.80 1.25
CA ASP A 412 -25.07 17.57 1.49
C ASP A 412 -24.83 17.60 3.02
N LEU A 413 -23.64 17.17 3.44
CA LEU A 413 -23.28 17.09 4.86
C LEU A 413 -22.50 18.33 5.27
N TRP A 414 -21.42 18.62 4.56
CA TRP A 414 -20.47 19.67 4.95
C TRP A 414 -19.74 20.22 3.73
N ASN A 415 -19.68 21.56 3.65
CA ASN A 415 -18.90 22.28 2.66
C ASN A 415 -18.12 23.42 3.34
N PRO A 416 -16.81 23.26 3.56
CA PRO A 416 -15.98 24.22 4.32
C PRO A 416 -15.72 25.56 3.63
N GLY A 417 -16.09 25.73 2.35
CA GLY A 417 -15.79 26.94 1.57
C GLY A 417 -14.31 27.13 1.20
N LYS A 418 -13.41 26.29 1.72
CA LYS A 418 -12.01 26.15 1.29
C LYS A 418 -11.61 24.68 1.20
N ASN A 419 -10.56 24.36 0.47
CA ASN A 419 -10.12 22.97 0.31
C ASN A 419 -9.44 22.44 1.58
N TYR A 420 -9.84 21.27 2.01
CA TYR A 420 -9.13 20.44 2.99
C TYR A 420 -8.86 19.07 2.35
N ASP A 421 -7.67 18.51 2.51
CA ASP A 421 -7.39 17.17 2.01
C ASP A 421 -8.20 16.13 2.81
N ARG A 422 -8.94 15.26 2.12
CA ARG A 422 -9.77 14.22 2.75
C ARG A 422 -9.02 13.30 3.73
N ARG A 423 -7.70 13.15 3.55
CA ARG A 423 -6.84 12.32 4.41
C ARG A 423 -6.72 12.91 5.81
N ASP A 424 -6.83 14.22 5.92
CA ASP A 424 -6.66 15.00 7.15
C ASP A 424 -8.00 15.24 7.87
N LEU A 425 -9.10 14.73 7.33
CA LEU A 425 -10.46 14.86 7.89
C LEU A 425 -10.90 13.55 8.52
N HIS A 426 -11.32 13.60 9.76
CA HIS A 426 -11.77 12.45 10.56
C HIS A 426 -13.21 12.66 11.01
N LEU A 427 -13.96 11.57 11.13
CA LEU A 427 -15.29 11.55 11.75
C LEU A 427 -15.12 10.95 13.13
N VAL A 428 -15.51 11.68 14.16
CA VAL A 428 -15.26 11.33 15.56
C VAL A 428 -16.41 11.81 16.41
N ASP A 429 -16.80 11.08 17.45
CA ASP A 429 -17.66 11.67 18.48
C ASP A 429 -16.75 12.44 19.44
N TRP A 430 -16.74 13.79 19.33
CA TRP A 430 -15.85 14.64 20.13
C TRP A 430 -16.46 15.01 21.48
N ASN A 431 -17.78 14.93 21.63
CA ASN A 431 -18.50 15.47 22.78
C ASN A 431 -19.44 14.46 23.48
N ASP A 432 -19.42 13.19 23.07
CA ASP A 432 -20.26 12.08 23.55
C ASP A 432 -21.75 12.40 23.48
N ASP A 433 -22.18 13.12 22.42
CA ASP A 433 -23.60 13.30 22.14
C ASP A 433 -24.18 12.15 21.29
N GLY A 434 -23.34 11.19 20.89
CA GLY A 434 -23.67 10.01 20.10
C GLY A 434 -23.79 10.29 18.61
N ALA A 435 -23.61 11.54 18.16
CA ALA A 435 -23.46 11.88 16.75
C ALA A 435 -22.01 12.24 16.45
N CYS A 436 -21.51 11.79 15.30
CA CYS A 436 -20.16 12.13 14.90
C CYS A 436 -20.03 13.58 14.44
N ASP A 437 -18.91 14.16 14.82
CA ASP A 437 -18.36 15.46 14.46
C ASP A 437 -17.31 15.32 13.34
N ILE A 438 -16.85 16.45 12.82
CA ILE A 438 -15.73 16.49 11.87
C ILE A 438 -14.51 17.06 12.60
N ALA A 439 -13.42 16.30 12.65
CA ALA A 439 -12.12 16.76 13.12
C ALA A 439 -11.14 16.89 11.94
N TRP A 440 -10.50 18.05 11.82
CA TRP A 440 -9.39 18.25 10.88
C TRP A 440 -8.07 18.24 11.65
N VAL A 441 -7.10 17.45 11.19
CA VAL A 441 -5.72 17.48 11.67
C VAL A 441 -4.86 18.30 10.72
N ASP A 442 -4.18 19.33 11.20
CA ASP A 442 -3.37 20.23 10.38
C ASP A 442 -1.99 19.61 10.09
N PRO A 443 -1.76 19.04 8.89
CA PRO A 443 -0.51 18.33 8.60
C PRO A 443 0.71 19.27 8.62
N ASP A 444 0.50 20.57 8.44
CA ASP A 444 1.57 21.59 8.40
C ASP A 444 1.86 22.18 9.78
N ASN A 445 0.98 21.95 10.76
CA ASN A 445 1.10 22.46 12.12
C ASN A 445 1.08 21.33 13.16
N ASN A 446 2.03 20.39 13.05
CA ASN A 446 2.19 19.25 13.97
C ASN A 446 0.88 18.48 14.26
N ASN A 447 0.01 18.37 13.25
CA ASN A 447 -1.29 17.70 13.34
C ASN A 447 -2.17 18.21 14.48
N LYS A 448 -2.16 19.53 14.72
CA LYS A 448 -3.13 20.23 15.59
C LYS A 448 -4.55 20.02 15.09
N VAL A 449 -5.51 20.06 16.00
CA VAL A 449 -6.90 19.70 15.69
C VAL A 449 -7.78 20.94 15.65
N SER A 450 -8.65 21.02 14.64
CA SER A 450 -9.86 21.85 14.69
C SER A 450 -11.09 20.98 14.52
N VAL A 451 -12.20 21.35 15.15
CA VAL A 451 -13.41 20.51 15.20
C VAL A 451 -14.64 21.30 14.77
N TRP A 452 -15.54 20.64 14.06
CA TRP A 452 -16.88 21.13 13.78
C TRP A 452 -17.87 20.20 14.49
N LEU A 453 -18.47 20.69 15.57
CA LEU A 453 -19.48 19.94 16.29
C LEU A 453 -20.77 19.86 15.49
N ASN A 454 -21.32 18.68 15.34
CA ASN A 454 -22.54 18.36 14.63
C ASN A 454 -23.76 18.61 15.52
N ASN A 455 -24.57 19.61 15.19
CA ASN A 455 -25.76 19.95 15.99
C ASN A 455 -27.03 19.19 15.54
N TYR A 456 -26.92 18.17 14.70
CA TYR A 456 -28.07 17.48 14.10
C TYR A 456 -29.09 16.99 15.13
N LYS A 457 -28.65 16.39 16.25
CA LYS A 457 -29.57 15.92 17.30
C LYS A 457 -30.36 17.05 17.98
N LYS A 458 -29.83 18.28 17.97
CA LYS A 458 -30.45 19.46 18.59
C LYS A 458 -31.38 20.18 17.61
N THR A 459 -30.98 20.29 16.33
CA THR A 459 -31.66 21.15 15.35
C THR A 459 -32.44 20.38 14.29
N GLY A 460 -32.15 19.09 14.08
CA GLY A 460 -32.68 18.28 12.98
C GLY A 460 -32.03 18.56 11.62
N ALA A 461 -30.99 19.40 11.58
CA ALA A 461 -30.25 19.79 10.39
C ALA A 461 -28.73 19.75 10.63
N PHE A 462 -27.94 19.58 9.57
CA PHE A 462 -26.47 19.58 9.67
C PHE A 462 -25.95 21.02 9.81
N ASP A 463 -26.01 21.52 11.04
CA ASP A 463 -25.46 22.80 11.47
C ASP A 463 -24.22 22.59 12.33
N TRP A 464 -23.18 23.41 12.13
CA TRP A 464 -21.85 23.15 12.68
C TRP A 464 -21.41 24.23 13.67
N THR A 465 -20.95 23.82 14.85
CA THR A 465 -20.24 24.72 15.77
C THR A 465 -18.74 24.53 15.59
N TYR A 466 -18.06 25.54 15.03
CA TYR A 466 -16.62 25.49 14.81
C TYR A 466 -15.85 25.79 16.09
N LEU A 467 -14.94 24.90 16.45
CA LEU A 467 -13.97 25.05 17.52
C LEU A 467 -12.57 25.13 16.90
N ALA A 468 -11.95 26.29 17.03
CA ALA A 468 -10.55 26.48 16.65
C ALA A 468 -9.64 26.02 17.80
N ASP A 469 -8.77 25.05 17.54
CA ASP A 469 -7.82 24.49 18.52
C ASP A 469 -8.45 24.14 19.89
N PRO A 470 -9.52 23.30 19.94
CA PRO A 470 -10.19 22.94 21.18
C PRO A 470 -9.31 22.13 22.15
N ALA A 471 -8.17 21.60 21.69
CA ALA A 471 -7.25 20.81 22.50
C ALA A 471 -5.78 21.19 22.20
N PRO A 472 -5.31 22.34 22.70
CA PRO A 472 -3.98 22.89 22.38
C PRO A 472 -2.79 22.01 22.81
N GLN A 473 -2.99 21.00 23.63
CA GLN A 473 -1.96 20.04 24.03
C GLN A 473 -1.71 18.94 22.98
N LEU A 474 -2.69 18.62 22.12
CA LEU A 474 -2.57 17.54 21.15
C LEU A 474 -1.53 17.88 20.08
N ASN A 475 -0.68 16.93 19.74
CA ASN A 475 0.31 17.08 18.68
C ASN A 475 0.82 15.72 18.20
N CYS A 476 1.19 15.65 16.94
CA CYS A 476 1.88 14.51 16.36
C CYS A 476 2.94 15.06 15.39
N PRO A 477 4.24 14.89 15.66
CA PRO A 477 5.30 15.33 14.75
C PRO A 477 5.40 14.45 13.49
N GLU A 478 4.80 13.26 13.50
CA GLU A 478 4.80 12.35 12.36
C GLU A 478 4.07 12.98 11.17
N LYS A 479 4.61 12.77 9.96
CA LYS A 479 3.98 13.20 8.71
C LYS A 479 3.26 12.02 8.08
N ARG A 480 2.08 12.26 7.52
CA ARG A 480 1.40 11.28 6.66
C ARG A 480 2.17 11.07 5.36
N GLY A 481 2.06 9.88 4.77
CA GLY A 481 2.62 9.63 3.44
C GLY A 481 1.65 9.97 2.31
N VAL A 482 1.96 9.47 1.12
CA VAL A 482 1.19 9.72 -0.12
C VAL A 482 -0.07 8.86 -0.17
N GLY A 483 -0.02 7.62 0.32
CA GLY A 483 -1.17 6.71 0.31
C GLY A 483 -2.37 7.24 1.11
N ILE A 484 -3.60 6.93 0.65
CA ILE A 484 -4.86 7.40 1.28
C ILE A 484 -5.06 6.94 2.73
N HIS A 485 -4.37 5.88 3.14
CA HIS A 485 -4.47 5.29 4.47
C HIS A 485 -3.20 5.44 5.31
N ASP A 486 -2.12 5.99 4.72
CA ASP A 486 -0.85 6.24 5.39
C ASP A 486 -0.95 7.52 6.24
N LEU A 487 -1.75 7.44 7.31
CA LEU A 487 -2.09 8.55 8.18
C LEU A 487 -1.23 8.52 9.45
N ALA A 488 -0.67 9.68 9.79
CA ALA A 488 0.06 9.89 11.04
C ALA A 488 -0.86 9.94 12.27
N VAL A 489 -2.08 10.46 12.11
CA VAL A 489 -3.06 10.58 13.19
C VAL A 489 -4.29 9.74 12.90
N ARG A 490 -4.80 9.07 13.93
CA ARG A 490 -6.11 8.41 13.95
C ARG A 490 -6.81 8.73 15.26
N PHE A 491 -8.12 8.57 15.24
CA PHE A 491 -8.99 8.68 16.41
C PHE A 491 -9.68 7.34 16.64
N ALA A 492 -9.77 6.93 17.90
CA ALA A 492 -10.43 5.71 18.33
C ALA A 492 -10.75 5.77 19.82
N ASP A 493 -11.83 5.16 20.28
CA ASP A 493 -12.13 5.04 21.72
C ASP A 493 -11.38 3.84 22.33
N ILE A 494 -10.06 3.98 22.52
CA ILE A 494 -9.22 2.94 23.13
C ILE A 494 -9.46 2.87 24.64
N SER A 495 -9.75 4.01 25.26
CA SER A 495 -9.96 4.17 26.70
C SER A 495 -11.30 3.63 27.20
N ASN A 496 -12.24 3.30 26.28
CA ASN A 496 -13.56 2.75 26.54
C ASN A 496 -14.45 3.71 27.35
N ASN A 497 -14.46 4.98 26.98
CA ASN A 497 -15.27 5.99 27.64
C ASN A 497 -16.18 6.77 26.68
N LYS A 498 -16.31 6.28 25.45
CA LYS A 498 -17.08 6.84 24.32
C LYS A 498 -16.50 8.09 23.68
N MET A 499 -15.51 8.70 24.30
CA MET A 499 -14.77 9.82 23.70
C MET A 499 -13.66 9.27 22.81
N SER A 500 -13.48 9.86 21.63
CA SER A 500 -12.38 9.45 20.76
C SER A 500 -11.03 9.92 21.30
N ASP A 501 -10.09 8.99 21.49
CA ASP A 501 -8.70 9.27 21.85
C ASP A 501 -7.88 9.73 20.64
N TYR A 502 -6.83 10.52 20.86
CA TYR A 502 -5.93 11.01 19.80
C TYR A 502 -4.70 10.12 19.71
N ILE A 503 -4.48 9.50 18.55
CA ILE A 503 -3.44 8.49 18.36
C ILE A 503 -2.46 8.96 17.28
N CYS A 504 -1.21 9.13 17.67
CA CYS A 504 -0.08 9.41 16.78
C CYS A 504 0.67 8.10 16.47
N ILE A 505 0.73 7.75 15.19
CA ILE A 505 1.25 6.46 14.69
C ILE A 505 2.50 6.67 13.85
N GLN A 506 3.57 5.99 14.26
CA GLN A 506 4.85 5.99 13.56
C GLN A 506 4.83 4.99 12.39
N PRO A 507 5.73 5.14 11.38
CA PRO A 507 5.72 4.28 10.19
C PRO A 507 5.79 2.77 10.46
N ASP A 508 6.44 2.35 11.56
CA ASP A 508 6.63 0.94 11.96
C ASP A 508 5.47 0.35 12.79
N GLY A 509 4.39 1.11 12.95
CA GLY A 509 3.18 0.72 13.66
C GLY A 509 3.21 0.95 15.17
N ARG A 510 4.30 1.50 15.72
CA ARG A 510 4.30 2.03 17.09
C ARG A 510 3.33 3.20 17.19
N PHE A 511 2.58 3.28 18.29
CA PHE A 511 1.73 4.45 18.53
C PHE A 511 1.67 4.89 20.00
N TYR A 512 1.48 6.19 20.15
CA TYR A 512 1.37 6.93 21.40
C TYR A 512 0.31 8.02 21.20
N GLY A 513 -0.03 8.77 22.25
CA GLY A 513 -1.03 9.82 22.07
C GLY A 513 -1.62 10.32 23.37
N TRP A 514 -2.92 10.61 23.34
CA TRP A 514 -3.67 11.11 24.49
C TRP A 514 -5.02 10.43 24.57
N THR A 515 -5.42 10.02 25.77
CA THR A 515 -6.80 9.62 26.01
C THR A 515 -7.65 10.85 26.29
N HIS A 516 -8.87 10.88 25.78
CA HIS A 516 -9.84 11.95 26.01
C HIS A 516 -10.74 11.55 27.17
N ASN A 517 -10.65 12.23 28.30
CA ASN A 517 -11.44 11.88 29.49
C ASN A 517 -12.85 12.48 29.42
N SER A 518 -13.81 11.89 30.14
CA SER A 518 -15.21 12.34 30.17
C SER A 518 -15.39 13.74 30.79
N ASP A 519 -14.39 14.31 31.45
CA ASP A 519 -14.38 15.70 31.93
C ASP A 519 -13.86 16.69 30.88
N GLY A 520 -13.54 16.22 29.67
CA GLY A 520 -12.96 16.99 28.57
C GLY A 520 -11.44 17.18 28.65
N SER A 521 -10.78 16.64 29.71
CA SER A 521 -9.33 16.70 29.84
C SER A 521 -8.64 15.63 28.97
N TRP A 522 -7.35 15.83 28.69
CA TRP A 522 -6.56 14.90 27.89
C TRP A 522 -5.37 14.38 28.69
N GLU A 523 -5.24 13.05 28.82
CA GLU A 523 -4.11 12.40 29.49
C GLU A 523 -3.11 11.89 28.45
N LYS A 524 -1.85 12.31 28.55
CA LYS A 524 -0.79 11.84 27.63
C LYS A 524 -0.41 10.39 27.96
N ILE A 525 -0.46 9.52 26.94
CA ILE A 525 0.02 8.15 27.00
C ILE A 525 1.31 8.05 26.20
N ALA A 526 2.42 7.75 26.89
CA ALA A 526 3.75 7.74 26.31
C ALA A 526 3.90 6.68 25.21
N GLN A 527 3.23 5.53 25.35
CA GLN A 527 3.24 4.46 24.38
C GLN A 527 2.06 3.51 24.59
N PHE A 528 1.00 3.67 23.81
CA PHE A 528 -0.10 2.71 23.83
C PHE A 528 0.39 1.33 23.37
N LYS A 529 1.08 1.27 22.22
CA LYS A 529 1.61 0.03 21.65
C LYS A 529 3.01 0.22 21.09
N LYS A 530 3.90 -0.75 21.34
CA LYS A 530 5.24 -0.83 20.75
C LYS A 530 5.21 -1.23 19.28
N ALA A 531 6.30 -0.93 18.58
CA ALA A 531 6.51 -1.34 17.19
C ALA A 531 6.48 -2.85 17.04
N GLU A 532 5.86 -3.34 15.96
CA GLU A 532 5.93 -4.74 15.51
C GLU A 532 6.40 -4.84 14.06
N GLY A 533 6.95 -3.76 13.49
CA GLY A 533 7.39 -3.74 12.09
C GLY A 533 6.24 -3.86 11.10
N ILE A 534 5.04 -3.38 11.50
CA ILE A 534 3.85 -3.39 10.66
C ILE A 534 3.62 -1.99 10.09
N ASP A 535 3.31 -1.92 8.80
CA ASP A 535 3.03 -0.66 8.11
C ASP A 535 1.78 0.02 8.69
N ARG A 536 1.92 1.27 9.15
CA ARG A 536 0.78 2.03 9.73
C ARG A 536 -0.37 2.25 8.75
N ALA A 537 -0.13 2.22 7.43
CA ALA A 537 -1.19 2.36 6.43
C ALA A 537 -2.25 1.25 6.54
N ASN A 538 -1.88 0.12 7.15
CA ASN A 538 -2.70 -1.06 7.33
C ASN A 538 -3.46 -1.09 8.67
N ILE A 539 -3.32 -0.07 9.53
CA ILE A 539 -3.95 -0.06 10.85
C ILE A 539 -5.34 0.62 10.81
N ARG A 540 -6.33 -0.03 11.40
CA ARG A 540 -7.69 0.48 11.68
C ARG A 540 -8.04 0.23 13.14
N PHE A 541 -9.13 0.84 13.59
CA PHE A 541 -9.69 0.62 14.92
C PHE A 541 -11.18 0.31 14.79
N GLY A 542 -11.68 -0.50 15.72
CA GLY A 542 -13.09 -0.86 15.83
C GLY A 542 -13.30 -1.93 16.90
N ASN A 543 -14.47 -1.97 17.51
CA ASN A 543 -14.79 -2.95 18.56
C ASN A 543 -15.14 -4.31 17.94
N VAL A 544 -14.23 -5.27 17.91
CA VAL A 544 -14.46 -6.54 17.18
C VAL A 544 -15.22 -7.57 18.02
N ASN A 545 -14.93 -7.62 19.31
CA ASN A 545 -15.46 -8.65 20.22
C ASN A 545 -16.61 -8.16 21.12
N GLY A 546 -16.92 -6.87 21.10
CA GLY A 546 -17.96 -6.25 21.92
C GLY A 546 -17.66 -6.24 23.42
N ARG A 547 -16.39 -6.32 23.84
CA ARG A 547 -15.96 -6.43 25.26
C ARG A 547 -15.43 -5.12 25.87
N GLY A 548 -15.36 -4.02 25.12
CA GLY A 548 -14.84 -2.75 25.64
C GLY A 548 -14.51 -1.75 24.53
N GLY A 549 -13.44 -0.98 24.76
CA GLY A 549 -12.94 0.03 23.82
C GLY A 549 -12.43 -0.61 22.52
N GLU A 550 -12.16 0.22 21.52
CA GLU A 550 -11.85 -0.24 20.18
C GLU A 550 -10.55 -1.07 20.14
N ASP A 551 -10.60 -2.16 19.38
CA ASP A 551 -9.47 -3.04 19.11
C ASP A 551 -8.61 -2.45 17.97
N MET A 552 -7.34 -2.82 17.93
CA MET A 552 -6.50 -2.50 16.77
C MET A 552 -6.64 -3.61 15.72
N ILE A 553 -6.98 -3.22 14.49
CA ILE A 553 -7.15 -4.12 13.36
C ILE A 553 -6.04 -3.85 12.35
N TRP A 554 -5.16 -4.82 12.14
CA TRP A 554 -4.16 -4.77 11.07
C TRP A 554 -4.69 -5.53 9.84
N VAL A 555 -4.76 -4.84 8.70
CA VAL A 555 -5.30 -5.39 7.45
C VAL A 555 -4.17 -5.74 6.51
N ASP A 556 -4.08 -6.99 6.09
CA ASP A 556 -3.13 -7.38 5.05
C ASP A 556 -3.46 -6.65 3.74
N LYS A 557 -2.49 -5.92 3.22
CA LYS A 557 -2.68 -5.04 2.05
C LYS A 557 -3.09 -5.79 0.78
N TYR A 558 -2.65 -7.04 0.63
CA TYR A 558 -2.88 -7.84 -0.58
C TYR A 558 -4.22 -8.56 -0.52
N THR A 559 -4.43 -9.30 0.57
CA THR A 559 -5.55 -10.23 0.74
C THR A 559 -6.77 -9.57 1.38
N GLY A 560 -6.57 -8.50 2.15
CA GLY A 560 -7.58 -7.90 3.02
C GLY A 560 -7.81 -8.67 4.32
N ASP A 561 -7.13 -9.79 4.55
CA ASP A 561 -7.25 -10.56 5.79
C ASP A 561 -6.87 -9.67 6.97
N ALA A 562 -7.67 -9.64 8.02
CA ALA A 562 -7.46 -8.75 9.15
C ALA A 562 -7.06 -9.51 10.41
N THR A 563 -5.90 -9.17 10.94
CA THR A 563 -5.39 -9.61 12.24
C THR A 563 -5.79 -8.62 13.31
N VAL A 564 -6.49 -9.09 14.33
CA VAL A 564 -7.01 -8.25 15.41
C VAL A 564 -6.11 -8.34 16.63
N TYR A 565 -5.87 -7.20 17.25
CA TYR A 565 -5.18 -7.06 18.52
C TYR A 565 -6.20 -6.55 19.53
N ILE A 566 -6.63 -7.46 20.39
CA ILE A 566 -7.70 -7.22 21.35
C ILE A 566 -7.23 -6.25 22.41
N ASN A 567 -7.99 -5.19 22.59
CA ASN A 567 -7.76 -4.18 23.59
C ASN A 567 -8.26 -4.67 24.96
N ASN A 568 -7.33 -5.00 25.85
CA ASN A 568 -7.63 -5.40 27.23
C ASN A 568 -7.43 -4.26 28.24
N GLY A 569 -7.32 -3.01 27.77
CA GLY A 569 -7.21 -1.82 28.61
C GLY A 569 -5.78 -1.47 29.05
N LYS A 570 -5.71 -0.49 29.96
CA LYS A 570 -4.47 0.07 30.53
C LYS A 570 -3.73 -1.00 31.33
N MET A 571 -2.54 -1.38 30.86
CA MET A 571 -1.67 -2.33 31.54
C MET A 571 -0.24 -2.22 31.00
N ASP A 572 0.73 -2.12 31.90
CA ASP A 572 2.14 -2.09 31.52
C ASP A 572 2.62 -3.48 31.08
N THR A 573 2.89 -3.64 29.78
CA THR A 573 3.22 -4.91 29.12
C THR A 573 4.60 -4.90 28.45
N GLY A 574 5.64 -4.56 29.22
CA GLY A 574 7.03 -4.66 28.76
C GLY A 574 7.29 -3.83 27.49
N GLY A 575 7.11 -2.52 27.62
CA GLY A 575 7.27 -1.55 26.54
C GLY A 575 5.95 -0.98 25.99
N SER A 576 4.80 -1.28 26.57
CA SER A 576 3.51 -0.68 26.22
C SER A 576 2.73 -0.37 27.49
N ASN A 577 2.01 0.74 27.54
CA ASN A 577 1.13 1.11 28.66
C ASN A 577 -0.30 0.58 28.48
N TRP A 578 -0.56 -0.11 27.37
CA TRP A 578 -1.84 -0.70 27.03
C TRP A 578 -1.64 -2.14 26.57
N TRP A 579 -2.57 -3.03 26.93
CA TRP A 579 -2.48 -4.43 26.52
C TRP A 579 -3.29 -4.68 25.26
N PHE A 580 -2.59 -4.69 24.12
CA PHE A 580 -3.11 -5.13 22.83
C PHE A 580 -2.69 -6.58 22.56
N LEU A 581 -3.56 -7.54 22.90
CA LEU A 581 -3.31 -8.97 22.70
C LEU A 581 -3.52 -9.36 21.24
N LYS A 582 -2.45 -9.74 20.53
CA LYS A 582 -2.54 -10.26 19.17
C LYS A 582 -3.36 -11.56 19.14
N SER A 583 -4.62 -11.47 18.73
CA SER A 583 -5.56 -12.60 18.71
C SER A 583 -5.51 -13.40 17.40
N GLY A 584 -4.70 -12.97 16.43
CA GLY A 584 -4.59 -13.61 15.13
C GLY A 584 -5.60 -13.08 14.11
N LYS A 585 -5.74 -13.79 12.99
CA LYS A 585 -6.72 -13.45 11.95
C LYS A 585 -8.13 -13.61 12.52
N GLN A 586 -8.99 -12.60 12.33
CA GLN A 586 -10.42 -12.68 12.71
C GLN A 586 -11.36 -12.33 11.55
N TYR A 587 -10.90 -11.59 10.55
CA TYR A 587 -11.64 -11.40 9.29
C TYR A 587 -10.86 -12.04 8.15
N ALA A 588 -11.53 -12.84 7.33
CA ALA A 588 -11.00 -13.20 6.03
C ALA A 588 -11.37 -12.08 5.05
N GLY A 589 -10.39 -11.54 4.34
CA GLY A 589 -10.59 -10.37 3.49
C GLY A 589 -11.14 -10.78 2.13
N SER A 590 -12.22 -10.14 1.67
CA SER A 590 -12.78 -10.44 0.33
C SER A 590 -12.09 -9.66 -0.79
N TRP A 591 -11.43 -8.55 -0.47
CA TRP A 591 -10.87 -7.54 -1.39
C TRP A 591 -9.53 -6.98 -0.86
N ALA A 592 -8.78 -6.23 -1.67
CA ALA A 592 -7.51 -5.65 -1.24
C ALA A 592 -7.67 -4.84 0.05
N GLY A 593 -6.65 -4.86 0.93
CA GLY A 593 -6.74 -4.28 2.27
C GLY A 593 -7.07 -2.77 2.28
N THR A 594 -6.71 -2.04 1.23
CA THR A 594 -7.08 -0.62 1.07
C THR A 594 -8.58 -0.38 0.84
N CYS A 595 -9.36 -1.44 0.59
CA CYS A 595 -10.81 -1.42 0.36
C CYS A 595 -11.62 -2.06 1.50
N GLN A 596 -10.97 -2.37 2.62
CA GLN A 596 -11.62 -2.94 3.80
C GLN A 596 -11.88 -1.86 4.85
N TYR A 597 -13.12 -1.82 5.32
CA TYR A 597 -13.60 -0.92 6.35
C TYR A 597 -14.26 -1.73 7.47
N PHE A 598 -14.20 -1.20 8.69
CA PHE A 598 -14.69 -1.88 9.89
C PHE A 598 -15.78 -1.10 10.65
N PRO A 599 -16.85 -0.63 9.96
CA PRO A 599 -17.93 0.12 10.59
C PRO A 599 -18.87 -0.77 11.42
N ASP A 600 -19.64 -0.18 12.33
CA ASP A 600 -20.83 -0.81 12.93
C ASP A 600 -22.08 -0.39 12.12
N LEU A 601 -22.49 -1.21 11.15
CA LEU A 601 -23.58 -0.86 10.23
C LEU A 601 -24.95 -1.32 10.71
N ASP A 602 -25.02 -2.25 11.64
CA ASP A 602 -26.27 -2.73 12.20
C ASP A 602 -26.51 -2.29 13.65
N GLY A 603 -25.64 -1.46 14.23
CA GLY A 603 -25.83 -0.87 15.56
C GLY A 603 -25.79 -1.90 16.68
N ASP A 604 -25.06 -3.00 16.50
CA ASP A 604 -24.86 -3.99 17.56
C ASP A 604 -23.64 -3.67 18.44
N GLY A 605 -22.92 -2.59 18.13
CA GLY A 605 -21.71 -2.16 18.84
C GLY A 605 -20.46 -2.89 18.38
N ARG A 606 -20.52 -3.67 17.30
CA ARG A 606 -19.40 -4.46 16.79
C ARG A 606 -19.00 -4.01 15.39
N ALA A 607 -17.70 -4.12 15.13
CA ALA A 607 -17.13 -3.85 13.83
C ALA A 607 -17.53 -4.95 12.83
N ASP A 608 -18.26 -4.56 11.79
CA ASP A 608 -18.57 -5.36 10.61
C ASP A 608 -17.42 -5.33 9.62
N LEU A 609 -17.41 -6.24 8.64
CA LEU A 609 -16.55 -6.09 7.47
C LEU A 609 -17.35 -5.45 6.34
N HIS A 610 -16.98 -4.24 5.93
CA HIS A 610 -17.51 -3.60 4.73
C HIS A 610 -16.42 -3.50 3.67
N SER A 611 -16.63 -4.17 2.53
CA SER A 611 -15.63 -4.28 1.47
C SER A 611 -16.06 -3.55 0.22
N ILE A 612 -15.20 -2.66 -0.29
CA ILE A 612 -15.38 -2.04 -1.60
C ILE A 612 -14.88 -2.99 -2.69
N MET A 613 -15.79 -3.37 -3.59
CA MET A 613 -15.58 -4.40 -4.59
C MET A 613 -14.90 -3.85 -5.85
N ALA A 614 -15.11 -2.57 -6.16
CA ALA A 614 -14.61 -1.98 -7.39
C ALA A 614 -14.20 -0.51 -7.21
N THR A 615 -13.02 -0.20 -7.77
CA THR A 615 -12.35 1.09 -7.63
C THR A 615 -13.14 2.26 -8.23
N PHE A 616 -13.71 2.07 -9.43
CA PHE A 616 -14.24 3.17 -10.24
C PHE A 616 -15.73 3.43 -10.03
N ASP A 617 -16.51 2.40 -9.73
CA ASP A 617 -17.94 2.53 -9.49
C ASP A 617 -18.27 2.69 -8.00
N ASN A 618 -17.38 2.26 -7.09
CA ASN A 618 -17.53 2.30 -5.64
C ASN A 618 -18.70 1.45 -5.11
N ARG A 619 -18.89 0.26 -5.69
CA ARG A 619 -19.80 -0.74 -5.14
C ARG A 619 -19.17 -1.44 -3.93
N GLY A 620 -19.99 -1.76 -2.93
CA GLY A 620 -19.52 -2.39 -1.70
C GLY A 620 -20.53 -3.36 -1.10
N GLU A 621 -20.01 -4.37 -0.42
CA GLU A 621 -20.75 -5.42 0.26
C GLU A 621 -20.42 -5.45 1.76
N THR A 622 -21.36 -5.94 2.56
CA THR A 622 -21.22 -5.97 4.02
C THR A 622 -21.34 -7.40 4.53
N PHE A 623 -20.49 -7.75 5.50
CA PHE A 623 -20.56 -8.96 6.29
C PHE A 623 -20.69 -8.58 7.77
N PHE A 624 -21.86 -8.87 8.35
CA PHE A 624 -22.18 -8.47 9.72
C PHE A 624 -21.54 -9.40 10.74
N ASN A 625 -20.85 -8.81 11.73
CA ASN A 625 -20.17 -9.53 12.80
C ASN A 625 -21.12 -9.77 13.99
N ARG A 626 -21.96 -10.81 13.91
CA ARG A 626 -22.96 -11.14 14.95
C ARG A 626 -22.59 -12.37 15.76
N CYS A 627 -22.97 -12.39 17.04
CA CYS A 627 -22.78 -13.56 17.88
C CYS A 627 -23.79 -14.68 17.56
N GLY A 628 -23.36 -15.93 17.73
CA GLY A 628 -24.25 -17.10 17.69
C GLY A 628 -24.74 -17.53 16.30
N MET A 629 -24.22 -16.96 15.22
CA MET A 629 -24.60 -17.30 13.85
C MET A 629 -23.43 -17.86 13.06
N THR A 630 -23.62 -19.03 12.44
CA THR A 630 -22.67 -19.70 11.56
C THR A 630 -23.27 -19.78 10.17
N ASP A 631 -23.22 -18.69 9.43
CA ASP A 631 -23.23 -18.79 7.98
C ASP A 631 -21.76 -18.85 7.53
N ALA A 632 -21.36 -19.99 6.96
CA ALA A 632 -20.02 -20.23 6.44
C ALA A 632 -19.87 -19.74 4.98
N THR A 633 -20.67 -18.73 4.61
CA THR A 633 -20.55 -18.02 3.33
C THR A 633 -20.12 -16.56 3.52
N GLY A 634 -19.78 -16.17 4.75
CA GLY A 634 -19.50 -14.79 5.15
C GLY A 634 -18.02 -14.56 5.47
N ASP A 635 -17.41 -13.66 4.69
CA ASP A 635 -16.01 -13.20 4.71
C ASP A 635 -14.91 -14.20 4.24
N ASP A 636 -15.23 -15.49 4.13
CA ASP A 636 -14.31 -16.57 3.71
C ASP A 636 -14.31 -16.87 2.20
N ALA A 637 -15.44 -16.67 1.52
CA ALA A 637 -15.54 -16.81 0.08
C ALA A 637 -15.68 -15.43 -0.55
N GLY A 638 -14.65 -14.98 -1.26
CA GLY A 638 -14.80 -13.98 -2.31
C GLY A 638 -15.69 -14.55 -3.41
N TRP A 639 -16.99 -14.68 -3.15
CA TRP A 639 -17.96 -15.23 -4.08
C TRP A 639 -17.93 -14.37 -5.34
N ALA A 640 -17.35 -14.93 -6.40
CA ALA A 640 -17.41 -14.39 -7.74
C ALA A 640 -18.34 -15.26 -8.60
N PRO A 641 -19.67 -15.13 -8.50
CA PRO A 641 -20.58 -15.56 -9.55
C PRO A 641 -20.61 -14.45 -10.62
N GLY A 642 -19.83 -14.63 -11.69
CA GLY A 642 -19.80 -13.69 -12.80
C GLY A 642 -18.70 -12.63 -12.70
N GLN A 643 -17.44 -13.07 -12.65
CA GLN A 643 -16.39 -12.35 -13.39
C GLN A 643 -16.74 -12.36 -14.89
N ASP A 644 -17.70 -11.53 -15.29
CA ASP A 644 -17.80 -10.98 -16.63
C ASP A 644 -17.72 -9.45 -16.48
N PRO A 645 -16.64 -8.81 -16.93
CA PRO A 645 -16.50 -7.36 -16.94
C PRO A 645 -17.43 -6.64 -17.93
N GLY A 646 -18.38 -7.34 -18.55
CA GLY A 646 -19.31 -6.76 -19.52
C GLY A 646 -18.63 -6.49 -20.87
N PHE A 647 -17.93 -7.48 -21.42
CA PHE A 647 -17.64 -7.50 -22.85
C PHE A 647 -18.69 -8.37 -23.54
N GLY A 648 -19.35 -7.80 -24.56
CA GLY A 648 -20.58 -8.32 -25.18
C GLY A 648 -20.57 -9.83 -25.47
N ALA A 649 -21.76 -10.42 -25.39
CA ALA A 649 -22.00 -11.83 -25.63
C ALA A 649 -21.26 -12.34 -26.89
N LEU A 650 -20.49 -13.42 -26.72
CA LEU A 650 -19.98 -14.19 -27.85
C LEU A 650 -21.17 -14.67 -28.70
N PRO A 651 -21.06 -14.66 -30.03
CA PRO A 651 -22.11 -15.18 -30.89
C PRO A 651 -22.38 -16.66 -30.52
N PRO A 652 -23.66 -17.08 -30.53
CA PRO A 652 -24.02 -18.44 -30.16
C PRO A 652 -23.29 -19.44 -31.07
N PRO A 653 -22.82 -20.59 -30.54
CA PRO A 653 -22.28 -21.65 -31.36
C PRO A 653 -23.35 -22.14 -32.36
N GLY A 654 -22.88 -22.46 -33.57
CA GLY A 654 -23.72 -22.98 -34.66
C GLY A 654 -24.52 -24.20 -34.23
N SER A 655 -25.71 -24.34 -34.82
CA SER A 655 -26.84 -25.15 -34.40
C SER A 655 -26.71 -26.67 -34.54
N ASP A 656 -25.55 -27.29 -34.29
CA ASP A 656 -25.37 -28.73 -34.58
C ASP A 656 -24.84 -29.61 -33.43
N GLU A 657 -24.77 -29.14 -32.17
CA GLU A 657 -24.45 -30.04 -31.04
C GLU A 657 -25.54 -30.07 -29.97
N LYS A 658 -26.21 -31.23 -29.88
CA LYS A 658 -27.17 -31.55 -28.82
C LYS A 658 -26.43 -31.80 -27.50
N PRO A 659 -26.96 -31.38 -26.34
CA PRO A 659 -26.37 -31.69 -25.04
C PRO A 659 -26.54 -33.18 -24.73
N GLY A 660 -25.41 -33.90 -24.72
CA GLY A 660 -25.34 -35.30 -24.33
C GLY A 660 -25.49 -35.49 -22.82
N SER A 661 -26.40 -36.38 -22.45
CA SER A 661 -26.62 -36.94 -21.12
C SER A 661 -25.34 -37.50 -20.49
N GLY A 662 -25.21 -37.32 -19.16
CA GLY A 662 -24.08 -37.80 -18.36
C GLY A 662 -23.69 -39.26 -18.62
N GLY A 663 -22.38 -39.47 -18.75
CA GLY A 663 -21.74 -40.76 -18.86
C GLY A 663 -20.49 -40.81 -17.99
N GLY A 664 -20.35 -41.87 -17.20
CA GLY A 664 -19.27 -42.07 -16.23
C GLY A 664 -17.87 -42.06 -16.87
N VAL A 665 -16.90 -41.56 -16.09
CA VAL A 665 -15.49 -41.46 -16.48
C VAL A 665 -14.86 -42.85 -16.50
N PRO A 666 -14.18 -43.27 -17.58
CA PRO A 666 -13.36 -44.48 -17.61
C PRO A 666 -12.07 -44.31 -16.80
N VAL A 667 -11.68 -45.35 -16.07
CA VAL A 667 -10.41 -45.42 -15.33
C VAL A 667 -9.23 -45.46 -16.32
N LEU A 668 -8.33 -44.48 -16.24
CA LEU A 668 -7.04 -44.49 -16.95
C LEU A 668 -6.00 -45.28 -16.14
N SER A 669 -5.29 -46.20 -16.80
CA SER A 669 -4.23 -47.03 -16.22
C SER A 669 -2.99 -46.21 -15.85
N SER A 670 -2.47 -46.40 -14.65
CA SER A 670 -1.24 -45.77 -14.13
C SER A 670 0.01 -46.20 -14.93
N THR A 671 0.77 -45.23 -15.42
CA THR A 671 2.05 -45.42 -16.14
C THR A 671 3.29 -45.11 -15.28
N CYS A 672 3.21 -45.21 -13.95
CA CYS A 672 4.40 -45.08 -13.10
C CYS A 672 5.14 -46.43 -13.02
N LYS A 673 6.40 -46.48 -13.46
CA LYS A 673 7.31 -47.61 -13.20
C LYS A 673 7.91 -47.44 -11.80
N GLU A 674 7.89 -48.48 -10.98
CA GLU A 674 8.56 -48.53 -9.68
C GLU A 674 10.08 -48.72 -9.85
N THR A 675 10.81 -47.64 -10.11
CA THR A 675 12.27 -47.63 -10.16
C THR A 675 12.86 -46.56 -9.22
N CYS A 676 13.96 -46.91 -8.56
CA CYS A 676 14.74 -46.12 -7.61
C CYS A 676 16.19 -46.02 -8.11
N TRP A 677 16.92 -44.95 -7.76
CA TRP A 677 18.33 -44.79 -8.14
C TRP A 677 19.26 -45.41 -7.09
N ASN A 678 20.09 -46.38 -7.47
CA ASN A 678 21.12 -46.91 -6.59
C ASN A 678 22.35 -45.99 -6.65
N VAL A 679 22.64 -45.30 -5.54
CA VAL A 679 23.72 -44.32 -5.44
C VAL A 679 25.11 -44.98 -5.43
N ALA A 680 25.23 -46.21 -4.92
CA ALA A 680 26.50 -46.93 -4.87
C ALA A 680 26.94 -47.45 -6.25
N GLU A 681 25.98 -47.80 -7.10
CA GLU A 681 26.23 -48.36 -8.45
C GLU A 681 25.91 -47.37 -9.58
N ASN A 682 25.40 -46.19 -9.25
CA ASN A 682 24.97 -45.12 -10.15
C ASN A 682 24.09 -45.59 -11.33
N LYS A 683 23.06 -46.39 -11.04
CA LYS A 683 22.09 -46.88 -12.04
C LYS A 683 20.68 -47.02 -11.46
N GLU A 684 19.69 -47.00 -12.35
CA GLU A 684 18.27 -47.21 -12.03
C GLU A 684 17.98 -48.70 -11.72
N THR A 685 17.29 -48.99 -10.61
CA THR A 685 16.91 -50.35 -10.19
C THR A 685 15.47 -50.39 -9.67
N LYS A 686 14.85 -51.58 -9.55
CA LYS A 686 13.50 -51.72 -8.97
C LYS A 686 13.54 -51.57 -7.45
N CYS A 687 12.66 -50.72 -6.90
CA CYS A 687 12.54 -50.54 -5.46
C CYS A 687 12.04 -51.86 -4.83
N LYS A 688 12.81 -52.45 -3.91
CA LYS A 688 12.38 -53.60 -3.10
C LYS A 688 12.36 -53.13 -1.65
N ASN A 689 11.18 -53.10 -1.04
CA ASN A 689 11.03 -52.70 0.35
C ASN A 689 11.41 -53.89 1.25
N ASP A 690 12.64 -53.94 1.76
CA ASP A 690 13.13 -55.02 2.63
C ASP A 690 13.44 -54.60 4.08
N GLY A 691 13.00 -53.41 4.50
CA GLY A 691 12.74 -53.13 5.91
C GLY A 691 13.95 -53.14 6.86
N THR A 692 15.14 -52.75 6.40
CA THR A 692 16.31 -52.58 7.29
C THR A 692 16.73 -51.11 7.42
N GLU A 693 16.67 -50.59 8.64
CA GLU A 693 17.32 -49.35 9.10
C GLU A 693 18.85 -49.47 8.97
N TRP A 694 19.54 -48.35 8.75
CA TRP A 694 21.00 -48.26 8.85
C TRP A 694 21.43 -47.15 9.80
N ASP A 695 21.99 -47.64 10.91
CA ASP A 695 22.94 -47.06 11.85
C ASP A 695 23.97 -46.12 11.22
N MET A 696 24.27 -45.00 11.89
CA MET A 696 25.48 -44.20 11.63
C MET A 696 26.16 -43.86 12.96
N GLU A 697 27.20 -44.61 13.32
CA GLU A 697 28.26 -44.21 14.25
C GLU A 697 29.35 -43.39 13.53
N PRO A 698 30.13 -42.54 14.23
CA PRO A 698 30.84 -41.40 13.66
C PRO A 698 32.26 -41.73 13.18
N ARG A 699 32.74 -41.02 12.15
CA ARG A 699 34.18 -40.95 11.83
C ARG A 699 34.72 -39.56 12.10
N ASP A 700 35.75 -39.56 12.94
CA ASP A 700 36.65 -38.47 13.25
C ASP A 700 38.01 -38.79 12.59
N ASP A 701 38.39 -38.06 11.55
CA ASP A 701 39.77 -37.81 11.15
C ASP A 701 39.84 -36.59 10.22
N GLY A 702 40.74 -35.66 10.56
CA GLY A 702 40.72 -34.30 10.03
C GLY A 702 41.80 -33.95 8.99
N VAL A 703 41.76 -32.63 8.73
CA VAL A 703 42.83 -31.73 8.22
C VAL A 703 43.00 -31.74 6.68
N PRO A 704 43.38 -30.63 6.01
CA PRO A 704 42.72 -29.31 5.88
C PRO A 704 42.83 -28.69 4.44
N GLU A 705 42.43 -27.42 4.28
CA GLU A 705 42.72 -26.47 3.17
C GLU A 705 42.03 -26.73 1.81
N ASP A 706 41.49 -25.77 1.07
CA ASP A 706 41.14 -24.36 1.27
C ASP A 706 40.25 -23.94 0.07
N VAL A 707 39.40 -22.93 0.24
CA VAL A 707 38.83 -22.04 -0.79
C VAL A 707 37.59 -22.46 -1.64
N LEU A 708 36.56 -21.58 -1.59
CA LEU A 708 35.45 -21.24 -2.53
C LEU A 708 34.02 -21.84 -2.33
N THR A 709 33.18 -20.99 -1.70
CA THR A 709 31.83 -20.53 -2.10
C THR A 709 30.60 -21.47 -1.98
N ILE A 710 29.66 -21.12 -1.10
CA ILE A 710 28.30 -20.61 -1.43
C ILE A 710 27.47 -20.35 -0.14
N HIS A 711 27.12 -19.08 0.05
CA HIS A 711 25.82 -18.51 0.42
C HIS A 711 24.67 -19.37 1.02
N LYS A 712 23.99 -18.71 1.99
CA LYS A 712 22.56 -18.75 2.39
C LYS A 712 22.15 -19.68 3.55
N PHE A 713 22.03 -19.09 4.74
CA PHE A 713 20.76 -18.75 5.43
C PHE A 713 21.00 -18.67 6.95
N ALA A 714 21.05 -17.46 7.50
CA ALA A 714 20.59 -17.21 8.87
C ALA A 714 20.33 -15.70 9.01
N ALA A 715 19.04 -15.37 9.02
CA ALA A 715 18.53 -14.07 9.36
C ALA A 715 18.56 -13.90 10.89
N ILE A 716 19.06 -12.74 11.32
CA ILE A 716 18.47 -11.84 12.31
C ILE A 716 18.17 -12.45 13.69
N GLY A 717 19.03 -12.10 14.66
CA GLY A 717 18.80 -12.28 16.08
C GLY A 717 19.68 -11.34 16.90
N ASP A 718 19.70 -10.04 16.58
CA ASP A 718 20.39 -9.04 17.41
C ASP A 718 19.44 -8.55 18.50
N SER A 719 19.66 -9.03 19.72
CA SER A 719 19.18 -8.39 20.94
C SER A 719 20.38 -7.92 21.76
N TYR A 720 20.63 -6.61 21.78
CA TYR A 720 21.46 -5.95 22.79
C TYR A 720 20.67 -4.80 23.43
N SER A 721 20.37 -4.95 24.71
CA SER A 721 20.56 -3.90 25.70
C SER A 721 20.63 -4.55 27.08
N ALA A 722 21.72 -4.25 27.77
CA ALA A 722 22.12 -4.82 29.04
C ALA A 722 22.00 -3.79 30.17
N GLY A 723 21.90 -4.30 31.41
CA GLY A 723 22.16 -3.62 32.68
C GLY A 723 20.92 -3.42 33.57
N ILE A 724 20.85 -3.79 34.86
CA ILE A 724 21.82 -4.20 35.89
C ILE A 724 21.04 -4.98 36.98
N GLY A 725 21.62 -6.02 37.62
CA GLY A 725 21.21 -6.41 38.99
C GLY A 725 21.18 -7.90 39.37
N ALA A 726 22.37 -8.49 39.57
CA ALA A 726 22.75 -9.56 40.53
C ALA A 726 21.96 -10.89 40.66
N GLY A 727 22.69 -12.02 40.55
CA GLY A 727 22.30 -13.30 41.18
C GLY A 727 22.79 -14.56 40.47
N SER A 728 23.97 -15.04 40.85
CA SER A 728 24.67 -16.26 40.40
C SER A 728 23.84 -17.57 40.39
N ARG A 729 23.86 -18.30 39.25
CA ARG A 729 24.03 -19.76 39.11
C ARG A 729 23.91 -20.17 37.63
N LEU A 730 25.05 -20.27 36.94
CA LEU A 730 25.18 -20.91 35.63
C LEU A 730 25.16 -22.44 35.82
N GLY A 731 24.10 -23.09 35.35
CA GLY A 731 24.11 -24.52 35.00
C GLY A 731 24.18 -24.63 33.48
N SER A 732 25.15 -25.38 32.97
CA SER A 732 25.41 -25.49 31.53
C SER A 732 24.38 -26.40 30.86
N ILE A 733 24.20 -26.21 29.55
CA ILE A 733 23.30 -26.95 28.63
C ILE A 733 23.65 -28.45 28.50
N TYR A 734 24.66 -28.92 29.22
CA TYR A 734 25.13 -30.30 29.21
C TYR A 734 24.33 -31.25 30.13
N ASP A 735 23.53 -30.72 31.07
CA ASP A 735 22.77 -31.55 32.03
C ASP A 735 21.34 -31.92 31.58
N ALA A 736 20.99 -31.71 30.30
CA ALA A 736 19.63 -31.92 29.78
C ALA A 736 19.46 -33.15 28.86
N PHE A 737 20.47 -34.02 28.74
CA PHE A 737 20.43 -35.15 27.79
C PHE A 737 20.80 -36.53 28.36
N GLU A 738 20.56 -36.79 29.65
CA GLU A 738 20.41 -38.17 30.15
C GLU A 738 19.12 -38.29 30.96
N ASP A 739 18.08 -38.88 30.38
CA ASP A 739 17.67 -40.25 30.69
C ASP A 739 16.34 -40.57 29.99
N GLY A 740 16.29 -41.74 29.36
CA GLY A 740 15.25 -42.14 28.42
C GLY A 740 13.99 -42.68 29.09
N SER A 741 12.84 -42.47 28.44
CA SER A 741 11.82 -43.53 28.31
C SER A 741 10.72 -43.14 27.30
N GLY A 742 10.79 -43.77 26.13
CA GLY A 742 9.71 -44.60 25.59
C GLY A 742 8.41 -43.96 25.09
N LYS A 743 8.17 -44.20 23.78
CA LYS A 743 6.90 -44.24 23.03
C LYS A 743 6.42 -42.93 22.41
N PHE A 744 6.71 -42.76 21.11
CA PHE A 744 5.81 -42.07 20.20
C PHE A 744 5.48 -42.95 19.00
N ALA A 745 4.18 -43.15 18.82
CA ALA A 745 3.56 -43.84 17.71
C ALA A 745 3.50 -42.92 16.48
N THR A 746 3.61 -43.57 15.33
CA THR A 746 3.49 -43.05 13.97
C THR A 746 2.10 -42.45 13.72
N LEU A 747 2.06 -41.27 13.09
CA LEU A 747 0.85 -40.74 12.44
C LEU A 747 1.21 -40.31 11.02
N SER A 748 0.68 -41.03 10.04
CA SER A 748 0.71 -40.70 8.62
C SER A 748 -0.17 -39.49 8.33
N LEU A 749 0.34 -38.56 7.52
CA LEU A 749 -0.46 -37.61 6.76
C LEU A 749 -0.21 -37.82 5.27
N CYS A 750 -1.12 -38.55 4.65
CA CYS A 750 -1.35 -38.52 3.21
C CYS A 750 -2.80 -38.06 3.03
N ASN A 751 -3.00 -36.77 2.73
CA ASN A 751 -4.22 -36.25 2.14
C ASN A 751 -3.93 -34.87 1.52
N ILE A 752 -3.63 -34.86 0.22
CA ILE A 752 -4.03 -33.78 -0.69
C ILE A 752 -4.56 -34.47 -1.96
N ARG A 753 -5.88 -34.45 -2.10
CA ARG A 753 -6.56 -34.25 -3.37
C ARG A 753 -7.50 -33.08 -3.19
#